data_AF-A0A1K1LPE6-F1
#
_entry.id   AF-A0A1K1LPE6-F1
#
_cell.length_a   1.000
_cell.length_b   1.000
_cell.length_c   1.000
_cell.angle_alpha   90.00
_cell.angle_beta   90.00
_cell.angle_gamma   90.00
#
_symmetry.space_group_name_H-M   'P 1'
#
loop_
_entity.id
_entity.type
_entity.pdbx_description
1 polymer ?
#
loop_
_entity_poly.entity_id
_entity_poly.type
_entity_poly.pdbx_seq_one_letter_code
_entity_poly.pdbx_strand_id
1 'polypeptide(L)'
;MVSKKIKAAVASVLTAAMAANVVSAAIPASAATSQRTKANQYGEDTYAQRFMSLYYDVVTQGQQNGYMSSNNGGANSFGIPYHSKEEVIIEAPDYGHETTSEAMSYLVWVAAMHDNIVKNSGQTFSGQSVGDLAKAWKTMEVMIPDTQDSFWAASSVSAQYCGEYDTPDQCPNAWAGEASKTASNPIFSKFTKVYNGKNSKGGLYLMHWLADVDNWYGFGSGTDFTFINTFQRGEQESCWETVPFPCIEEKKAGNKEQGIKGIFNRDAVVTPQWAYTNAPDAEDRAIQGVYDATKWGLEGIDDIQAKASEMGDELRNNMYDKYYQTIATNTSWTNGNAGDNSKHYLMNWYTSWGGALKSTGQDWCWQIGCSHAHEFYQNPLAAYALLNDLSSDMKAEGAKADYQKSLERQLEFYLWLQSSDGPIAGGATNSYHGRYETYPSGVPTFYGMMYVEHPVYADPGSNHWTGNQVWAVQRLAELYYWVKSGKGGDTTGVRPGGMSMEAALEQILDKWCAWFVNNTVLTSDGDFYMPSNLDWQGQPDSWNGTATNNSGLSCTISGYGNTDLGCVSSLANTLIYYAAAKGVKDSEISGLTETSVGGSFNYNIEGATNIKKGTKVYASSKDANLPKASLYLAQQLIDRAWTLGRDDIGMSRTEHNGSLARFFSQGVYIPENYHGEMPNGDKLEHGATFESIRSMYADASKCKGAKTSSEATQLVAKLREAYNKDVANGAKWSGDYSASSEEGKAELAKFKNVAAVDLSYHRFWHAGDDMMALGVMATLYPNLKPTGTTPTPKYPVAKATTSKNAFKLDWTAVDGADKYCVAYYTAGKWKILAQGNVLTYSRTGVPAGTYKVVVGARINGNWDTSNINKRAITLTIPG
;
A
#
# COMPACT_ATOMS: atom_id res chain seq x y z
N MET A 1 17.99 -47.11 -17.13
CA MET A 1 19.27 -46.39 -17.01
C MET A 1 19.44 -45.47 -18.22
N VAL A 2 19.15 -44.18 -18.06
CA VAL A 2 19.29 -43.16 -19.12
C VAL A 2 20.65 -42.47 -18.95
N SER A 3 21.39 -42.29 -20.05
CA SER A 3 22.82 -41.96 -20.02
C SER A 3 23.12 -40.56 -19.46
N LYS A 4 24.29 -40.41 -18.81
CA LYS A 4 24.80 -39.15 -18.21
C LYS A 4 24.84 -37.96 -19.19
N LYS A 5 24.89 -38.18 -20.50
CA LYS A 5 24.89 -37.11 -21.52
C LYS A 5 23.49 -36.51 -21.78
N ILE A 6 22.43 -37.26 -21.54
CA ILE A 6 21.04 -36.76 -21.67
C ILE A 6 20.63 -35.94 -20.44
N LYS A 7 21.15 -36.27 -19.24
CA LYS A 7 20.93 -35.44 -18.03
C LYS A 7 21.59 -34.06 -18.12
N ALA A 8 22.74 -33.94 -18.78
CA ALA A 8 23.41 -32.66 -18.99
C ALA A 8 22.70 -31.79 -20.04
N ALA A 9 22.16 -32.38 -21.12
CA ALA A 9 21.44 -31.66 -22.17
C ALA A 9 20.02 -31.23 -21.73
N VAL A 10 19.34 -32.00 -20.88
CA VAL A 10 18.02 -31.62 -20.32
C VAL A 10 18.17 -30.58 -19.22
N ALA A 11 19.25 -30.60 -18.42
CA ALA A 11 19.53 -29.54 -17.45
C ALA A 11 19.92 -28.20 -18.12
N SER A 12 20.63 -28.22 -19.26
CA SER A 12 21.04 -27.01 -19.98
C SER A 12 19.94 -26.41 -20.88
N VAL A 13 18.96 -27.20 -21.32
CA VAL A 13 17.82 -26.70 -22.10
C VAL A 13 16.71 -26.15 -21.19
N LEU A 14 16.58 -26.64 -19.94
CA LEU A 14 15.71 -26.02 -18.94
C LEU A 14 16.29 -24.72 -18.34
N THR A 15 17.61 -24.58 -18.24
CA THR A 15 18.23 -23.29 -17.82
C THR A 15 18.25 -22.24 -18.94
N ALA A 16 18.26 -22.65 -20.21
CA ALA A 16 18.20 -21.74 -21.35
C ALA A 16 16.77 -21.30 -21.72
N ALA A 17 15.74 -22.09 -21.37
CA ALA A 17 14.34 -21.72 -21.58
C ALA A 17 13.78 -20.80 -20.46
N MET A 18 14.34 -20.85 -19.24
CA MET A 18 13.99 -19.91 -18.15
C MET A 18 14.65 -18.54 -18.27
N ALA A 19 15.65 -18.38 -19.14
CA ALA A 19 16.34 -17.10 -19.36
C ALA A 19 15.71 -16.22 -20.46
N ALA A 20 14.60 -16.64 -21.08
CA ALA A 20 14.07 -16.00 -22.29
C ALA A 20 12.61 -15.50 -22.21
N ASN A 21 11.90 -15.69 -21.10
CA ASN A 21 10.55 -15.15 -20.90
C ASN A 21 10.45 -14.39 -19.57
N VAL A 22 11.34 -13.41 -19.36
CA VAL A 22 10.95 -12.25 -18.55
C VAL A 22 10.09 -11.41 -19.47
N VAL A 23 8.78 -11.68 -19.49
CA VAL A 23 7.82 -10.74 -20.06
C VAL A 23 7.74 -9.60 -19.07
N SER A 24 8.72 -8.69 -19.14
CA SER A 24 8.56 -7.36 -18.57
C SER A 24 7.32 -6.77 -19.24
N ALA A 25 6.30 -6.45 -18.46
CA ALA A 25 5.28 -5.55 -18.94
C ALA A 25 6.00 -4.30 -19.46
N ALA A 26 5.76 -3.95 -20.72
CA ALA A 26 6.42 -2.81 -21.33
C ALA A 26 6.09 -1.55 -20.52
N ILE A 27 7.06 -1.02 -19.78
CA ILE A 27 6.95 0.26 -19.09
C ILE A 27 7.44 1.34 -20.08
N PRO A 28 6.56 2.19 -20.64
CA PRO A 28 7.01 3.41 -21.28
C PRO A 28 7.84 4.22 -20.26
N ALA A 29 9.00 4.75 -20.68
CA ALA A 29 9.72 5.74 -19.88
C ALA A 29 8.73 6.83 -19.41
N SER A 30 8.58 7.00 -18.10
CA SER A 30 7.55 7.89 -17.54
C SER A 30 7.71 9.29 -18.15
N ALA A 31 6.64 9.82 -18.74
CA ALA A 31 6.61 11.25 -19.01
C ALA A 31 6.70 12.01 -17.67
N ALA A 32 7.27 13.21 -17.68
CA ALA A 32 7.18 14.09 -16.52
C ALA A 32 5.70 14.38 -16.25
N THR A 33 5.26 14.23 -15.00
CA THR A 33 3.98 14.76 -14.53
C THR A 33 3.95 16.28 -14.71
N SER A 34 2.78 16.90 -14.52
CA SER A 34 2.65 18.35 -14.58
C SER A 34 3.62 18.98 -13.58
N GLN A 35 4.75 19.47 -14.08
CA GLN A 35 5.77 20.11 -13.26
C GLN A 35 5.13 21.21 -12.42
N ARG A 36 5.44 21.20 -11.12
CA ARG A 36 5.02 22.25 -10.18
C ARG A 36 5.13 23.64 -10.81
N THR A 37 4.04 24.39 -10.75
CA THR A 37 3.91 25.74 -11.30
C THR A 37 3.90 26.82 -10.22
N LYS A 38 3.64 26.45 -8.97
CA LYS A 38 3.64 27.35 -7.81
C LYS A 38 4.84 27.14 -6.88
N ALA A 39 5.21 28.17 -6.11
CA ALA A 39 6.26 28.03 -5.10
C ALA A 39 5.84 27.06 -3.97
N ASN A 40 6.83 26.45 -3.31
CA ASN A 40 6.59 25.69 -2.08
C ASN A 40 6.24 26.65 -0.93
N GLN A 41 5.13 26.42 -0.24
CA GLN A 41 4.57 27.34 0.75
C GLN A 41 5.56 27.69 1.86
N TYR A 42 6.38 26.73 2.29
CA TYR A 42 7.38 26.89 3.34
C TYR A 42 8.81 26.77 2.82
N GLY A 43 9.02 26.80 1.50
CA GLY A 43 10.32 26.59 0.86
C GLY A 43 10.68 25.11 0.70
N GLU A 44 11.91 24.86 0.25
CA GLU A 44 12.43 23.50 0.01
C GLU A 44 13.95 23.36 0.26
N ASP A 45 14.57 24.33 0.92
CA ASP A 45 16.02 24.36 1.18
C ASP A 45 16.41 23.36 2.29
N THR A 46 15.43 22.87 3.05
CA THR A 46 15.63 21.83 4.08
C THR A 46 14.54 20.78 3.98
N TYR A 47 14.81 19.59 4.52
CA TYR A 47 13.80 18.52 4.58
C TYR A 47 12.58 18.89 5.44
N ALA A 48 12.76 19.69 6.50
CA ALA A 48 11.63 20.22 7.27
C ALA A 48 10.74 21.13 6.43
N GLN A 49 11.32 21.98 5.57
CA GLN A 49 10.55 22.84 4.67
C GLN A 49 9.83 22.03 3.58
N ARG A 50 10.47 20.99 3.02
CA ARG A 50 9.82 20.06 2.08
C ARG A 50 8.65 19.32 2.73
N PHE A 51 8.85 18.79 3.93
CA PHE A 51 7.81 18.18 4.75
C PHE A 51 6.62 19.14 4.93
N MET A 52 6.88 20.34 5.47
CA MET A 52 5.81 21.31 5.76
C MET A 52 5.10 21.76 4.48
N SER A 53 5.81 21.91 3.36
CA SER A 53 5.20 22.29 2.08
C SER A 53 4.35 21.19 1.46
N LEU A 54 4.72 19.91 1.65
CA LEU A 54 3.90 18.78 1.22
C LEU A 54 2.68 18.59 2.13
N TYR A 55 2.88 18.65 3.45
CA TYR A 55 1.80 18.62 4.45
C TYR A 55 0.78 19.74 4.20
N TYR A 56 1.24 20.94 3.84
CA TYR A 56 0.35 22.03 3.47
C TYR A 56 -0.54 21.68 2.27
N ASP A 57 0.03 21.15 1.19
CA ASP A 57 -0.73 20.84 -0.02
C ASP A 57 -1.67 19.61 0.19
N VAL A 58 -1.24 18.61 0.96
CA VAL A 58 -1.98 17.33 1.10
C VAL A 58 -2.96 17.33 2.27
N VAL A 59 -2.60 17.93 3.40
CA VAL A 59 -3.39 17.91 4.64
C VAL A 59 -4.05 19.26 4.90
N THR A 60 -3.29 20.35 4.98
CA THR A 60 -3.86 21.68 5.28
C THR A 60 -4.80 22.17 4.18
N GLN A 61 -4.45 21.94 2.91
CA GLN A 61 -5.28 22.22 1.73
C GLN A 61 -5.94 20.94 1.18
N GLY A 62 -5.99 19.86 1.97
CA GLY A 62 -6.43 18.55 1.49
C GLY A 62 -7.83 18.56 0.86
N GLN A 63 -8.77 19.32 1.43
CA GLN A 63 -10.09 19.49 0.82
C GLN A 63 -10.06 20.27 -0.50
N GLN A 64 -9.26 21.34 -0.57
CA GLN A 64 -9.14 22.16 -1.78
C GLN A 64 -8.44 21.39 -2.92
N ASN A 65 -7.42 20.62 -2.57
CA ASN A 65 -6.61 19.86 -3.51
C ASN A 65 -7.19 18.47 -3.82
N GLY A 66 -8.32 18.10 -3.20
CA GLY A 66 -9.06 16.87 -3.50
C GLY A 66 -8.56 15.61 -2.79
N TYR A 67 -7.68 15.72 -1.80
CA TYR A 67 -7.26 14.58 -0.95
C TYR A 67 -8.26 14.24 0.14
N MET A 68 -9.10 15.18 0.56
CA MET A 68 -9.98 15.00 1.72
C MET A 68 -11.42 15.44 1.41
N SER A 69 -12.37 14.69 1.94
CA SER A 69 -13.80 15.03 1.88
C SER A 69 -14.15 16.21 2.79
N SER A 70 -15.31 16.80 2.53
CA SER A 70 -15.99 17.68 3.48
C SER A 70 -16.56 16.94 4.71
N ASN A 71 -16.83 15.63 4.58
CA ASN A 71 -17.14 14.77 5.72
C ASN A 71 -15.94 14.70 6.68
N ASN A 72 -16.21 14.72 7.98
CA ASN A 72 -15.21 14.89 9.02
C ASN A 72 -15.69 14.33 10.37
N GLY A 73 -14.81 14.32 11.38
CA GLY A 73 -15.10 13.90 12.76
C GLY A 73 -15.77 14.97 13.64
N GLY A 74 -16.39 15.99 13.05
CA GLY A 74 -16.99 17.14 13.73
C GLY A 74 -16.00 18.29 13.99
N ALA A 75 -16.35 19.19 14.91
CA ALA A 75 -15.53 20.37 15.22
C ALA A 75 -14.09 19.99 15.62
N ASN A 76 -13.09 20.74 15.15
CA ASN A 76 -11.66 20.48 15.38
C ASN A 76 -11.18 19.10 14.88
N SER A 77 -11.64 18.69 13.70
CA SER A 77 -11.14 17.53 12.98
C SER A 77 -10.78 17.94 11.55
N PHE A 78 -9.94 17.14 10.88
CA PHE A 78 -9.72 17.26 9.44
C PHE A 78 -10.89 16.66 8.65
N GLY A 79 -10.97 17.03 7.37
CA GLY A 79 -11.72 16.24 6.40
C GLY A 79 -11.19 14.79 6.35
N ILE A 80 -12.07 13.85 6.05
CA ILE A 80 -11.71 12.44 5.92
C ILE A 80 -10.82 12.28 4.68
N PRO A 81 -9.59 11.75 4.79
CA PRO A 81 -8.77 11.49 3.63
C PRO A 81 -9.40 10.41 2.77
N TYR A 82 -9.46 10.64 1.46
CA TYR A 82 -9.72 9.60 0.49
C TYR A 82 -8.49 8.69 0.37
N HIS A 83 -8.68 7.52 -0.23
CA HIS A 83 -7.59 6.67 -0.64
C HIS A 83 -6.69 7.38 -1.65
N SER A 84 -7.28 8.06 -2.63
CA SER A 84 -6.57 8.96 -3.55
C SER A 84 -7.45 10.11 -4.02
N LYS A 85 -6.82 11.19 -4.50
CA LYS A 85 -7.57 12.29 -5.12
C LYS A 85 -8.27 11.84 -6.41
N GLU A 86 -7.64 10.97 -7.22
CA GLU A 86 -8.26 10.40 -8.40
C GLU A 86 -9.29 9.33 -8.02
N GLU A 87 -10.39 9.26 -8.77
CA GLU A 87 -11.51 8.34 -8.48
C GLU A 87 -11.37 6.98 -9.16
N VAL A 88 -10.74 6.90 -10.35
CA VAL A 88 -10.54 5.65 -11.10
C VAL A 88 -9.21 5.02 -10.68
N ILE A 89 -9.25 4.27 -9.59
CA ILE A 89 -8.14 3.49 -9.05
C ILE A 89 -8.73 2.22 -8.45
N ILE A 90 -8.13 1.07 -8.77
CA ILE A 90 -8.62 -0.24 -8.34
C ILE A 90 -7.41 -1.06 -7.91
N GLU A 91 -7.26 -1.27 -6.61
CA GLU A 91 -6.13 -1.99 -6.02
C GLU A 91 -6.55 -2.82 -4.80
N ALA A 92 -6.88 -2.17 -3.68
CA ALA A 92 -7.53 -2.78 -2.52
C ALA A 92 -8.94 -2.18 -2.33
N PRO A 93 -9.09 -0.85 -2.13
CA PRO A 93 -10.31 -0.17 -2.51
C PRO A 93 -10.51 -0.25 -4.03
N ASP A 94 -11.76 -0.25 -4.45
CA ASP A 94 -12.15 -0.35 -5.86
C ASP A 94 -12.71 0.98 -6.42
N TYR A 95 -12.70 2.03 -5.59
CA TYR A 95 -12.99 3.41 -5.94
C TYR A 95 -12.14 4.38 -5.10
N GLY A 96 -11.55 5.39 -5.75
CA GLY A 96 -10.52 6.23 -5.12
C GLY A 96 -11.00 7.14 -3.99
N HIS A 97 -12.29 7.48 -3.95
CA HIS A 97 -12.90 8.24 -2.84
C HIS A 97 -13.54 7.34 -1.77
N GLU A 98 -13.28 6.04 -1.82
CA GLU A 98 -13.28 5.24 -0.60
C GLU A 98 -12.13 5.69 0.30
N THR A 99 -12.19 5.34 1.59
CA THR A 99 -11.07 5.47 2.51
C THR A 99 -10.84 4.16 3.23
N THR A 100 -9.65 4.02 3.78
CA THR A 100 -9.24 2.86 4.55
C THR A 100 -8.79 3.27 5.94
N SER A 101 -8.87 2.33 6.88
CA SER A 101 -8.19 2.46 8.18
C SER A 101 -6.69 2.80 8.00
N GLU A 102 -6.06 2.27 6.94
CA GLU A 102 -4.70 2.59 6.55
C GLU A 102 -4.52 4.10 6.27
N ALA A 103 -5.34 4.70 5.40
CA ALA A 103 -5.27 6.14 5.10
C ALA A 103 -5.45 7.01 6.37
N MET A 104 -6.36 6.60 7.27
CA MET A 104 -6.54 7.27 8.56
C MET A 104 -5.33 7.12 9.49
N SER A 105 -4.69 5.95 9.51
CA SER A 105 -3.48 5.73 10.30
C SER A 105 -2.29 6.55 9.78
N TYR A 106 -2.18 6.74 8.46
CA TYR A 106 -1.21 7.67 7.87
C TYR A 106 -1.47 9.12 8.26
N LEU A 107 -2.74 9.55 8.30
CA LEU A 107 -3.09 10.91 8.77
C LEU A 107 -2.62 11.13 10.21
N VAL A 108 -2.81 10.14 11.09
CA VAL A 108 -2.29 10.18 12.48
C VAL A 108 -0.76 10.29 12.49
N TRP A 109 -0.07 9.48 11.70
CA TRP A 109 1.39 9.43 11.70
C TRP A 109 2.03 10.73 11.18
N VAL A 110 1.53 11.28 10.07
CA VAL A 110 2.05 12.54 9.52
C VAL A 110 1.68 13.75 10.37
N ALA A 111 0.54 13.73 11.07
CA ALA A 111 0.17 14.78 12.01
C ALA A 111 1.08 14.77 13.27
N ALA A 112 1.48 13.59 13.75
CA ALA A 112 2.51 13.47 14.79
C ALA A 112 3.85 14.05 14.32
N MET A 113 4.28 13.71 13.09
CA MET A 113 5.50 14.27 12.52
C MET A 113 5.41 15.79 12.32
N HIS A 114 4.24 16.31 11.91
CA HIS A 114 4.00 17.74 11.81
C HIS A 114 4.22 18.44 13.14
N ASP A 115 3.59 17.96 14.20
CA ASP A 115 3.73 18.54 15.53
C ASP A 115 5.20 18.46 16.02
N ASN A 116 5.91 17.38 15.69
CA ASN A 116 7.35 17.26 15.95
C ASN A 116 8.18 18.27 15.15
N ILE A 117 7.95 18.46 13.85
CA ILE A 117 8.68 19.44 13.04
C ILE A 117 8.42 20.86 13.55
N VAL A 118 7.17 21.21 13.86
CA VAL A 118 6.82 22.52 14.42
C VAL A 118 7.49 22.76 15.78
N LYS A 119 7.57 21.74 16.64
CA LYS A 119 8.18 21.86 17.98
C LYS A 119 9.71 21.84 17.94
N ASN A 120 10.29 20.87 17.23
CA ASN A 120 11.66 20.40 17.45
C ASN A 120 12.63 20.70 16.29
N SER A 121 12.16 21.12 15.11
CA SER A 121 13.07 21.35 13.95
C SER A 121 14.00 22.57 14.11
N GLY A 122 13.71 23.45 15.07
CA GLY A 122 14.40 24.74 15.22
C GLY A 122 14.05 25.77 14.14
N GLN A 123 13.06 25.50 13.28
CA GLN A 123 12.56 26.41 12.26
C GLN A 123 11.16 26.92 12.61
N THR A 124 10.85 28.15 12.19
CA THR A 124 9.53 28.76 12.39
C THR A 124 8.72 28.72 11.10
N PHE A 125 7.53 28.12 11.16
CA PHE A 125 6.59 28.05 10.04
C PHE A 125 5.38 28.94 10.33
N SER A 126 5.23 30.01 9.54
CA SER A 126 4.17 31.00 9.76
C SER A 126 2.77 30.36 9.73
N GLY A 127 1.98 30.62 10.76
CA GLY A 127 0.61 30.12 10.88
C GLY A 127 0.49 28.63 11.25
N GLN A 128 1.57 28.00 11.71
CA GLN A 128 1.56 26.60 12.15
C GLN A 128 1.78 26.50 13.66
N SER A 129 1.13 25.52 14.28
CA SER A 129 1.23 25.22 15.71
C SER A 129 1.07 23.72 15.92
N VAL A 130 1.55 23.22 17.05
CA VAL A 130 1.26 21.84 17.48
C VAL A 130 -0.24 21.63 17.72
N GLY A 131 -0.68 20.36 17.76
CA GLY A 131 -2.05 19.95 18.05
C GLY A 131 -2.75 19.27 16.88
N ASP A 132 -2.06 19.04 15.76
CA ASP A 132 -2.64 18.34 14.62
C ASP A 132 -2.77 16.84 14.88
N LEU A 133 -1.93 16.24 15.73
CA LEU A 133 -2.11 14.84 16.15
C LEU A 133 -3.48 14.61 16.81
N ALA A 134 -3.91 15.52 17.70
CA ALA A 134 -5.22 15.43 18.34
C ALA A 134 -6.38 15.54 17.33
N LYS A 135 -6.25 16.42 16.33
CA LYS A 135 -7.24 16.56 15.25
C LYS A 135 -7.28 15.30 14.37
N ALA A 136 -6.12 14.75 14.02
CA ALA A 136 -5.99 13.54 13.22
C ALA A 136 -6.59 12.33 13.92
N TRP A 137 -6.29 12.13 15.21
CA TRP A 137 -6.89 11.04 16.00
C TRP A 137 -8.42 11.15 16.04
N LYS A 138 -8.93 12.36 16.24
CA LYS A 138 -10.38 12.62 16.20
C LYS A 138 -11.01 12.35 14.83
N THR A 139 -10.32 12.66 13.73
CA THR A 139 -10.77 12.29 12.38
C THR A 139 -10.76 10.77 12.19
N MET A 140 -9.69 10.09 12.64
CA MET A 140 -9.55 8.63 12.55
C MET A 140 -10.64 7.89 13.33
N GLU A 141 -11.09 8.42 14.48
CA GLU A 141 -12.22 7.86 15.25
C GLU A 141 -13.52 7.74 14.42
N VAL A 142 -13.66 8.42 13.26
CA VAL A 142 -14.78 8.19 12.33
C VAL A 142 -14.79 6.75 11.80
N MET A 143 -13.63 6.12 11.61
CA MET A 143 -13.54 4.72 11.19
C MET A 143 -13.88 3.73 12.30
N ILE A 144 -14.03 4.17 13.56
CA ILE A 144 -14.47 3.31 14.67
C ILE A 144 -16.01 3.31 14.71
N PRO A 145 -16.67 2.15 14.52
CA PRO A 145 -18.11 2.09 14.37
C PRO A 145 -18.89 2.50 15.62
N ASP A 146 -19.89 3.38 15.42
CA ASP A 146 -20.82 3.77 16.48
C ASP A 146 -21.95 2.75 16.71
N THR A 147 -22.35 2.03 15.65
CA THR A 147 -23.41 1.02 15.71
C THR A 147 -22.81 -0.33 16.03
N GLN A 148 -22.82 -0.72 17.30
CA GLN A 148 -22.39 -2.04 17.78
C GLN A 148 -23.43 -2.61 18.74
N ASP A 149 -24.68 -2.67 18.26
CA ASP A 149 -25.86 -2.98 19.06
C ASP A 149 -25.68 -4.27 19.87
N SER A 150 -25.99 -4.20 21.16
CA SER A 150 -25.90 -5.30 22.12
C SER A 150 -24.50 -5.91 22.34
N PHE A 151 -23.46 -5.50 21.59
CA PHE A 151 -22.17 -6.20 21.59
C PHE A 151 -21.57 -6.32 22.98
N TRP A 152 -21.48 -5.22 23.71
CA TRP A 152 -20.97 -5.20 25.08
C TRP A 152 -21.98 -5.53 26.17
N ALA A 153 -23.27 -5.54 25.84
CA ALA A 153 -24.28 -6.06 26.74
C ALA A 153 -24.28 -7.60 26.75
N ALA A 154 -23.74 -8.23 25.70
CA ALA A 154 -23.59 -9.67 25.63
C ALA A 154 -22.67 -10.18 26.75
N SER A 155 -23.01 -11.32 27.33
CA SER A 155 -22.17 -11.99 28.33
C SER A 155 -20.94 -12.68 27.71
N SER A 156 -21.04 -13.03 26.43
CA SER A 156 -19.98 -13.62 25.61
C SER A 156 -20.31 -13.41 24.12
N VAL A 157 -19.30 -13.59 23.27
CA VAL A 157 -19.47 -13.59 21.81
C VAL A 157 -18.93 -14.89 21.24
N SER A 158 -19.63 -15.42 20.23
CA SER A 158 -19.29 -16.69 19.60
C SER A 158 -19.64 -16.70 18.12
N ALA A 159 -18.90 -17.44 17.32
CA ALA A 159 -19.12 -17.58 15.89
C ALA A 159 -19.33 -19.05 15.52
N GLN A 160 -20.26 -19.30 14.60
CA GLN A 160 -20.39 -20.62 13.97
C GLN A 160 -19.34 -20.75 12.88
N TYR A 161 -18.71 -21.92 12.80
CA TYR A 161 -17.73 -22.20 11.77
C TYR A 161 -18.32 -22.06 10.38
N CYS A 162 -17.55 -21.42 9.50
CA CYS A 162 -17.66 -21.60 8.07
C CYS A 162 -16.26 -21.68 7.45
N GLY A 163 -16.06 -22.66 6.57
CA GLY A 163 -14.80 -22.82 5.85
C GLY A 163 -14.57 -21.71 4.84
N GLU A 164 -13.30 -21.42 4.56
CA GLU A 164 -12.92 -20.63 3.39
C GLU A 164 -12.82 -21.53 2.15
N TYR A 165 -12.85 -20.91 0.98
CA TYR A 165 -12.85 -21.61 -0.30
C TYR A 165 -11.84 -20.98 -1.24
N ASP A 166 -11.38 -21.77 -2.21
CA ASP A 166 -10.24 -21.38 -3.04
C ASP A 166 -10.71 -20.38 -4.12
N THR A 167 -11.95 -20.49 -4.61
CA THR A 167 -12.53 -19.60 -5.64
C THR A 167 -13.89 -19.00 -5.23
N PRO A 168 -14.26 -17.79 -5.71
CA PRO A 168 -15.50 -17.12 -5.31
C PRO A 168 -16.79 -17.90 -5.58
N ASP A 169 -16.82 -18.76 -6.60
CA ASP A 169 -17.98 -19.56 -7.01
C ASP A 169 -18.29 -20.74 -6.09
N GLN A 170 -17.31 -21.18 -5.30
CA GLN A 170 -17.47 -22.25 -4.33
C GLN A 170 -18.24 -21.79 -3.08
N CYS A 171 -18.06 -20.52 -2.71
CA CYS A 171 -18.64 -19.95 -1.50
C CYS A 171 -20.16 -20.17 -1.42
N PRO A 172 -21.00 -19.80 -2.41
CA PRO A 172 -22.45 -19.85 -2.24
C PRO A 172 -23.05 -21.26 -2.30
N ASN A 173 -22.30 -22.23 -2.86
CA ASN A 173 -22.74 -23.62 -3.03
C ASN A 173 -22.41 -24.51 -1.82
N ALA A 174 -21.37 -24.15 -1.05
CA ALA A 174 -20.86 -24.95 0.07
C ALA A 174 -21.20 -24.37 1.47
N TRP A 175 -21.73 -23.15 1.57
CA TRP A 175 -21.77 -22.35 2.81
C TRP A 175 -23.03 -22.48 3.67
N ALA A 176 -22.92 -22.92 4.90
CA ALA A 176 -23.82 -22.53 5.99
C ALA A 176 -23.02 -22.55 7.31
N GLY A 177 -23.39 -21.69 8.26
CA GLY A 177 -22.84 -21.76 9.61
C GLY A 177 -23.08 -23.15 10.21
N GLU A 178 -22.02 -23.83 10.63
CA GLU A 178 -22.14 -25.14 11.25
C GLU A 178 -22.42 -24.96 12.75
N ALA A 179 -23.69 -24.94 13.16
CA ALA A 179 -24.07 -24.71 14.56
C ALA A 179 -23.43 -25.70 15.56
N SER A 180 -23.13 -26.93 15.14
CA SER A 180 -22.42 -27.93 15.97
C SER A 180 -20.93 -27.61 16.20
N LYS A 181 -20.37 -26.67 15.44
CA LYS A 181 -19.01 -26.16 15.50
C LYS A 181 -19.04 -24.67 15.84
N THR A 182 -19.41 -24.35 17.08
CA THR A 182 -19.44 -22.98 17.58
C THR A 182 -18.18 -22.68 18.39
N ALA A 183 -17.53 -21.56 18.08
CA ALA A 183 -16.32 -21.10 18.76
C ALA A 183 -16.56 -19.83 19.56
N SER A 184 -16.03 -19.72 20.78
CA SER A 184 -16.26 -18.61 21.71
C SER A 184 -14.98 -17.81 21.95
N ASN A 185 -15.10 -16.47 21.95
CA ASN A 185 -13.96 -15.60 22.24
C ASN A 185 -13.55 -15.73 23.73
N PRO A 186 -12.29 -16.05 24.03
CA PRO A 186 -11.84 -16.29 25.41
C PRO A 186 -11.49 -15.03 26.22
N ILE A 187 -11.38 -13.86 25.58
CA ILE A 187 -10.93 -12.62 26.23
C ILE A 187 -11.93 -11.46 26.16
N PHE A 188 -13.06 -11.64 25.47
CA PHE A 188 -14.13 -10.65 25.37
C PHE A 188 -14.50 -10.04 26.74
N SER A 189 -14.72 -10.88 27.76
CA SER A 189 -15.10 -10.42 29.11
C SER A 189 -14.00 -9.65 29.86
N LYS A 190 -12.76 -9.67 29.37
CA LYS A 190 -11.67 -8.86 29.95
C LYS A 190 -11.82 -7.39 29.56
N PHE A 191 -12.28 -7.11 28.34
CA PHE A 191 -12.49 -5.76 27.82
C PHE A 191 -13.74 -5.11 28.42
N THR A 192 -14.86 -5.84 28.42
CA THR A 192 -16.16 -5.30 28.90
C THR A 192 -16.16 -4.94 30.39
N LYS A 193 -15.18 -5.40 31.17
CA LYS A 193 -15.02 -5.06 32.59
C LYS A 193 -14.35 -3.71 32.83
N VAL A 194 -13.58 -3.19 31.87
CA VAL A 194 -12.62 -2.11 32.13
C VAL A 194 -12.75 -0.92 31.16
N TYR A 195 -13.31 -1.15 29.98
CA TYR A 195 -13.54 -0.10 28.99
C TYR A 195 -15.03 0.31 28.96
N ASN A 196 -15.37 1.35 28.18
CA ASN A 196 -16.77 1.78 27.87
C ASN A 196 -17.08 1.87 26.35
N GLY A 197 -16.10 1.60 25.50
CA GLY A 197 -16.19 1.78 24.06
C GLY A 197 -16.20 3.27 23.69
N LYS A 198 -16.14 3.55 22.39
CA LYS A 198 -16.14 4.93 21.88
C LYS A 198 -17.36 5.70 22.39
N ASN A 199 -17.11 6.84 23.04
CA ASN A 199 -18.15 7.70 23.61
C ASN A 199 -19.15 6.99 24.56
N SER A 200 -18.70 5.95 25.27
CA SER A 200 -19.54 5.14 26.17
C SER A 200 -20.72 4.44 25.47
N LYS A 201 -20.60 4.17 24.16
CA LYS A 201 -21.63 3.46 23.38
C LYS A 201 -21.51 1.93 23.46
N GLY A 202 -20.48 1.42 24.13
CA GLY A 202 -20.08 0.01 24.06
C GLY A 202 -19.50 -0.35 22.70
N GLY A 203 -19.02 -1.58 22.55
CA GLY A 203 -18.36 -2.03 21.33
C GLY A 203 -16.83 -1.90 21.38
N LEU A 204 -16.17 -2.50 20.39
CA LEU A 204 -14.72 -2.40 20.23
C LEU A 204 -14.34 -0.99 19.75
N TYR A 205 -13.26 -0.47 20.31
CA TYR A 205 -12.50 0.71 19.88
C TYR A 205 -11.46 0.31 18.82
N LEU A 206 -11.90 -0.41 17.78
CA LEU A 206 -11.10 -0.79 16.62
C LEU A 206 -11.66 -0.14 15.35
N MET A 207 -10.80 0.12 14.37
CA MET A 207 -11.23 0.70 13.10
C MET A 207 -11.87 -0.39 12.24
N HIS A 208 -13.01 -0.08 11.62
CA HIS A 208 -13.39 -0.84 10.43
C HIS A 208 -12.40 -0.51 9.29
N TRP A 209 -12.13 -1.46 8.40
CA TRP A 209 -11.06 -1.30 7.42
C TRP A 209 -11.43 -0.43 6.22
N LEU A 210 -12.70 -0.38 5.77
CA LEU A 210 -13.11 0.29 4.52
C LEU A 210 -14.38 1.13 4.70
N ALA A 211 -14.44 2.28 4.03
CA ALA A 211 -15.65 3.09 3.97
C ALA A 211 -15.78 3.85 2.66
N ASP A 212 -17.03 4.02 2.23
CA ASP A 212 -17.43 4.92 1.15
C ASP A 212 -17.63 6.31 1.76
N VAL A 213 -16.67 7.21 1.52
CA VAL A 213 -16.58 8.48 2.25
C VAL A 213 -17.74 9.40 1.90
N ASP A 214 -18.22 9.38 0.65
CA ASP A 214 -19.26 10.27 0.16
C ASP A 214 -20.47 9.54 -0.44
N ASN A 215 -20.67 8.29 0.00
CA ASN A 215 -21.80 7.44 -0.37
C ASN A 215 -21.96 7.26 -1.89
N TRP A 216 -20.85 7.14 -2.63
CA TRP A 216 -20.84 6.91 -4.06
C TRP A 216 -21.65 5.67 -4.47
N TYR A 217 -21.52 4.56 -3.72
CA TYR A 217 -22.30 3.34 -3.91
C TYR A 217 -23.78 3.52 -3.61
N GLY A 218 -24.13 4.43 -2.69
CA GLY A 218 -25.51 4.74 -2.36
C GLY A 218 -26.14 3.87 -1.27
N PHE A 219 -25.34 3.16 -0.49
CA PHE A 219 -25.85 2.35 0.63
C PHE A 219 -26.33 3.20 1.82
N GLY A 220 -25.71 4.36 2.01
CA GLY A 220 -26.07 5.36 3.02
C GLY A 220 -27.08 6.38 2.50
N SER A 221 -27.11 7.55 3.15
CA SER A 221 -28.03 8.65 2.82
C SER A 221 -27.25 9.84 2.26
N GLY A 222 -27.77 10.48 1.19
CA GLY A 222 -27.14 11.66 0.60
C GLY A 222 -25.67 11.40 0.27
N THR A 223 -24.78 12.24 0.77
CA THR A 223 -23.32 12.09 0.65
C THR A 223 -22.67 11.76 2.00
N ASP A 224 -23.39 11.12 2.92
CA ASP A 224 -22.90 10.82 4.26
C ASP A 224 -21.88 9.67 4.23
N PHE A 225 -20.85 9.77 5.06
CA PHE A 225 -19.89 8.69 5.28
C PHE A 225 -20.58 7.35 5.59
N THR A 226 -20.20 6.29 4.88
CA THR A 226 -20.89 4.99 4.95
C THR A 226 -19.89 3.83 5.04
N PHE A 227 -20.00 3.01 6.09
CA PHE A 227 -19.21 1.79 6.21
C PHE A 227 -19.67 0.72 5.20
N ILE A 228 -18.72 0.19 4.45
CA ILE A 228 -18.92 -0.83 3.42
C ILE A 228 -17.85 -1.91 3.56
N ASN A 229 -18.08 -3.06 2.93
CA ASN A 229 -17.08 -4.10 2.81
C ASN A 229 -17.14 -4.73 1.41
N THR A 230 -16.09 -5.44 1.03
CA THR A 230 -15.92 -6.03 -0.31
C THR A 230 -15.48 -7.49 -0.21
N PHE A 231 -14.22 -7.74 0.20
CA PHE A 231 -13.63 -9.07 0.28
C PHE A 231 -14.33 -9.97 1.30
N GLN A 232 -14.81 -11.14 0.84
CA GLN A 232 -15.58 -12.08 1.66
C GLN A 232 -15.51 -13.53 1.16
N ARG A 233 -14.95 -13.81 -0.02
CA ARG A 233 -15.11 -15.09 -0.76
C ARG A 233 -13.80 -15.79 -1.15
N GLY A 234 -12.78 -15.69 -0.30
CA GLY A 234 -11.58 -16.54 -0.38
C GLY A 234 -10.41 -15.94 -1.17
N GLU A 235 -9.36 -16.73 -1.33
CA GLU A 235 -8.03 -16.23 -1.72
C GLU A 235 -7.93 -15.78 -3.19
N GLN A 236 -8.79 -16.30 -4.08
CA GLN A 236 -8.85 -15.87 -5.48
C GLN A 236 -9.83 -14.72 -5.72
N GLU A 237 -10.49 -14.17 -4.70
CA GLU A 237 -11.31 -12.97 -4.88
C GLU A 237 -10.41 -11.72 -4.95
N SER A 238 -10.00 -11.32 -6.15
CA SER A 238 -9.31 -10.04 -6.33
C SER A 238 -10.26 -8.85 -6.14
N CYS A 239 -9.71 -7.63 -6.04
CA CYS A 239 -10.50 -6.39 -5.97
C CYS A 239 -11.46 -6.21 -7.17
N TRP A 240 -11.18 -6.86 -8.30
CA TRP A 240 -12.01 -6.83 -9.50
C TRP A 240 -13.23 -7.75 -9.42
N GLU A 241 -13.26 -8.66 -8.46
CA GLU A 241 -14.23 -9.76 -8.40
C GLU A 241 -15.24 -9.60 -7.28
N THR A 242 -15.08 -8.58 -6.44
CA THR A 242 -15.93 -8.30 -5.28
C THR A 242 -17.30 -7.77 -5.69
N VAL A 243 -18.29 -8.02 -4.82
CA VAL A 243 -19.56 -7.30 -4.79
C VAL A 243 -19.54 -6.41 -3.54
N PRO A 244 -19.51 -5.07 -3.66
CA PRO A 244 -19.53 -4.17 -2.50
C PRO A 244 -20.85 -4.28 -1.75
N PHE A 245 -20.81 -4.28 -0.42
CA PHE A 245 -21.99 -4.39 0.44
C PHE A 245 -21.89 -3.53 1.69
N PRO A 246 -23.02 -3.06 2.26
CA PRO A 246 -22.99 -2.26 3.47
C PRO A 246 -22.64 -3.09 4.70
N CYS A 247 -21.87 -2.51 5.62
CA CYS A 247 -21.62 -3.12 6.92
C CYS A 247 -22.90 -3.23 7.76
N ILE A 248 -23.84 -2.29 7.58
CA ILE A 248 -25.20 -2.32 8.15
C ILE A 248 -26.16 -2.85 7.09
N GLU A 249 -26.50 -4.14 7.17
CA GLU A 249 -27.40 -4.82 6.23
C GLU A 249 -28.84 -4.73 6.73
N GLU A 250 -29.63 -3.86 6.10
CA GLU A 250 -31.08 -3.69 6.33
C GLU A 250 -31.92 -4.25 5.16
N LYS A 251 -31.28 -4.87 4.16
CA LYS A 251 -31.88 -5.39 2.92
C LYS A 251 -32.48 -4.30 2.04
N LYS A 252 -31.89 -3.10 2.09
CA LYS A 252 -32.26 -1.95 1.25
C LYS A 252 -31.75 -2.09 -0.18
N ALA A 253 -30.67 -2.84 -0.37
CA ALA A 253 -30.12 -3.22 -1.66
C ALA A 253 -29.98 -4.76 -1.71
N GLY A 254 -29.75 -5.31 -2.91
CA GLY A 254 -29.81 -6.74 -3.17
C GLY A 254 -31.24 -7.23 -3.37
N ASN A 255 -31.54 -8.45 -2.91
CA ASN A 255 -32.91 -8.98 -2.97
C ASN A 255 -33.66 -8.74 -1.63
N LYS A 256 -35.00 -8.80 -1.65
CA LYS A 256 -35.83 -8.43 -0.48
C LYS A 256 -35.71 -9.42 0.69
N GLU A 257 -35.44 -10.69 0.43
CA GLU A 257 -35.32 -11.73 1.45
C GLU A 257 -33.96 -11.69 2.15
N GLN A 258 -32.88 -11.52 1.39
CA GLN A 258 -31.50 -11.78 1.78
C GLN A 258 -30.60 -10.54 1.74
N GLY A 259 -31.05 -9.42 1.18
CA GLY A 259 -30.17 -8.28 0.92
C GLY A 259 -29.05 -8.65 -0.06
N ILE A 260 -27.92 -7.94 -0.02
CA ILE A 260 -26.74 -8.26 -0.85
C ILE A 260 -26.02 -9.49 -0.30
N LYS A 261 -26.07 -9.68 1.02
CA LYS A 261 -25.42 -10.82 1.69
C LYS A 261 -25.89 -12.19 1.17
N GLY A 262 -27.06 -12.28 0.52
CA GLY A 262 -27.51 -13.50 -0.16
C GLY A 262 -26.59 -14.03 -1.26
N ILE A 263 -25.64 -13.22 -1.74
CA ILE A 263 -24.61 -13.64 -2.71
C ILE A 263 -23.58 -14.58 -2.06
N PHE A 264 -23.35 -14.48 -0.75
CA PHE A 264 -22.33 -15.25 -0.01
C PHE A 264 -22.88 -15.88 1.28
N ASN A 265 -24.21 -15.90 1.46
CA ASN A 265 -24.90 -16.56 2.56
C ASN A 265 -26.11 -17.35 2.01
N ARG A 266 -26.40 -18.51 2.60
CA ARG A 266 -27.52 -19.40 2.23
C ARG A 266 -28.76 -19.25 3.10
N ASP A 267 -28.77 -18.34 4.07
CA ASP A 267 -29.97 -18.02 4.83
C ASP A 267 -31.13 -17.69 3.88
N ALA A 268 -32.24 -18.41 4.00
CA ALA A 268 -33.43 -18.16 3.18
C ALA A 268 -33.97 -16.73 3.39
N VAL A 269 -33.79 -16.21 4.60
CA VAL A 269 -34.06 -14.82 4.95
C VAL A 269 -32.90 -14.34 5.82
N VAL A 270 -32.15 -13.34 5.33
CA VAL A 270 -31.08 -12.73 6.12
C VAL A 270 -31.70 -11.83 7.19
N THR A 271 -31.26 -12.01 8.43
CA THR A 271 -31.63 -11.13 9.55
C THR A 271 -30.90 -9.80 9.39
N PRO A 272 -31.59 -8.64 9.51
CA PRO A 272 -30.93 -7.33 9.52
C PRO A 272 -29.85 -7.27 10.62
N GLN A 273 -28.64 -6.88 10.22
CA GLN A 273 -27.44 -7.09 11.04
C GLN A 273 -26.36 -6.08 10.72
N TRP A 274 -25.39 -5.95 11.62
CA TRP A 274 -24.18 -5.17 11.42
C TRP A 274 -22.95 -6.10 11.50
N ALA A 275 -21.90 -5.81 10.73
CA ALA A 275 -20.63 -6.54 10.80
C ALA A 275 -19.48 -5.64 10.34
N TYR A 276 -18.35 -5.73 11.04
CA TYR A 276 -17.14 -4.98 10.76
C TYR A 276 -15.92 -5.91 10.81
N THR A 277 -14.88 -5.52 10.09
CA THR A 277 -13.58 -6.19 10.02
C THR A 277 -12.50 -5.14 10.15
N ASN A 278 -11.50 -5.36 11.00
CA ASN A 278 -10.35 -4.46 11.09
C ASN A 278 -9.18 -4.87 10.18
N ALA A 279 -8.15 -4.03 10.12
CA ALA A 279 -6.87 -4.35 9.50
C ALA A 279 -5.76 -3.93 10.46
N PRO A 280 -5.25 -4.84 11.31
CA PRO A 280 -4.50 -4.46 12.52
C PRO A 280 -3.17 -3.72 12.24
N ASP A 281 -2.64 -3.79 11.02
CA ASP A 281 -1.48 -3.01 10.62
C ASP A 281 -1.77 -1.49 10.66
N ALA A 282 -3.02 -1.09 10.41
CA ALA A 282 -3.46 0.30 10.47
C ALA A 282 -3.57 0.81 11.90
N GLU A 283 -4.22 0.07 12.80
CA GLU A 283 -4.24 0.41 14.23
C GLU A 283 -2.82 0.44 14.82
N ASP A 284 -1.98 -0.54 14.52
CA ASP A 284 -0.59 -0.56 14.98
C ASP A 284 0.22 0.62 14.41
N ARG A 285 -0.04 1.08 13.18
CA ARG A 285 0.57 2.29 12.61
C ARG A 285 0.09 3.56 13.33
N ALA A 286 -1.18 3.64 13.72
CA ALA A 286 -1.68 4.74 14.53
C ALA A 286 -1.03 4.77 15.93
N ILE A 287 -0.86 3.59 16.55
CA ILE A 287 -0.14 3.41 17.83
C ILE A 287 1.33 3.82 17.68
N GLN A 288 1.98 3.45 16.59
CA GLN A 288 3.35 3.90 16.24
C GLN A 288 3.44 5.42 16.21
N GLY A 289 2.51 6.12 15.53
CA GLY A 289 2.53 7.59 15.50
C GLY A 289 2.37 8.25 16.87
N VAL A 290 1.56 7.68 17.77
CA VAL A 290 1.41 8.15 19.15
C VAL A 290 2.66 7.87 19.99
N TYR A 291 3.29 6.71 19.77
CA TYR A 291 4.56 6.38 20.40
C TYR A 291 5.68 7.34 19.95
N ASP A 292 5.78 7.64 18.65
CA ASP A 292 6.76 8.59 18.12
C ASP A 292 6.55 9.98 18.71
N ALA A 293 5.30 10.46 18.76
CA ALA A 293 4.92 11.71 19.43
C ALA A 293 5.39 11.75 20.89
N THR A 294 5.25 10.64 21.61
CA THR A 294 5.73 10.49 22.98
C THR A 294 7.26 10.59 23.04
N LYS A 295 7.98 9.90 22.15
CA LYS A 295 9.45 9.93 22.10
C LYS A 295 10.05 11.24 21.63
N TRP A 296 9.32 12.01 20.81
CA TRP A 296 9.65 13.38 20.44
C TRP A 296 9.31 14.41 21.53
N GLY A 297 8.71 13.95 22.64
CA GLY A 297 8.36 14.77 23.78
C GLY A 297 7.24 15.76 23.48
N LEU A 298 6.28 15.40 22.62
CA LEU A 298 5.07 16.20 22.43
C LEU A 298 4.22 16.19 23.71
N GLU A 299 3.58 17.32 24.01
CA GLU A 299 2.82 17.54 25.24
C GLU A 299 1.32 17.57 24.95
N GLY A 300 0.49 17.30 25.96
CA GLY A 300 -0.97 17.35 25.83
C GLY A 300 -1.57 16.21 25.02
N ILE A 301 -0.89 15.06 24.98
CA ILE A 301 -1.30 13.87 24.23
C ILE A 301 -1.78 12.72 25.12
N ASP A 302 -1.87 12.91 26.44
CA ASP A 302 -2.21 11.86 27.42
C ASP A 302 -3.54 11.15 27.09
N ASP A 303 -4.57 11.91 26.69
CA ASP A 303 -5.86 11.34 26.27
C ASP A 303 -5.71 10.45 25.02
N ILE A 304 -4.81 10.81 24.11
CA ILE A 304 -4.54 10.06 22.88
C ILE A 304 -3.72 8.81 23.21
N GLN A 305 -2.77 8.89 24.13
CA GLN A 305 -2.02 7.74 24.64
C GLN A 305 -2.96 6.72 25.29
N ALA A 306 -3.91 7.17 26.11
CA ALA A 306 -4.91 6.29 26.71
C ALA A 306 -5.78 5.59 25.66
N LYS A 307 -6.22 6.31 24.62
CA LYS A 307 -6.99 5.74 23.51
C LYS A 307 -6.17 4.77 22.65
N ALA A 308 -4.91 5.09 22.36
CA ALA A 308 -4.00 4.19 21.67
C ALA A 308 -3.74 2.90 22.47
N SER A 309 -3.68 3.01 23.80
CA SER A 309 -3.54 1.87 24.70
C SER A 309 -4.80 1.00 24.75
N GLU A 310 -6.00 1.59 24.73
CA GLU A 310 -7.27 0.86 24.60
C GLU A 310 -7.34 0.11 23.25
N MET A 311 -7.00 0.80 22.16
CA MET A 311 -6.92 0.19 20.82
C MET A 311 -5.94 -1.00 20.80
N GLY A 312 -4.73 -0.82 21.35
CA GLY A 312 -3.76 -1.91 21.48
C GLY A 312 -4.27 -3.06 22.36
N ASP A 313 -4.91 -2.77 23.49
CA ASP A 313 -5.44 -3.82 24.35
C ASP A 313 -6.46 -4.70 23.61
N GLU A 314 -7.35 -4.08 22.83
CA GLU A 314 -8.37 -4.78 22.04
C GLU A 314 -7.82 -5.46 20.78
N LEU A 315 -6.70 -4.99 20.22
CA LEU A 315 -5.95 -5.67 19.15
C LEU A 315 -5.42 -7.05 19.57
N ARG A 316 -5.43 -7.40 20.87
CA ARG A 316 -5.16 -8.78 21.30
C ARG A 316 -6.13 -9.80 20.70
N ASN A 317 -7.30 -9.39 20.20
CA ASN A 317 -8.18 -10.26 19.41
C ASN A 317 -7.51 -10.75 18.11
N ASN A 318 -6.62 -9.95 17.51
CA ASN A 318 -5.82 -10.31 16.33
C ASN A 318 -4.69 -11.30 16.64
N MET A 319 -4.52 -11.75 17.88
CA MET A 319 -3.54 -12.78 18.26
C MET A 319 -4.09 -14.21 18.23
N TYR A 320 -5.36 -14.39 17.85
CA TYR A 320 -6.08 -15.66 17.91
C TYR A 320 -6.44 -16.22 16.54
N ASP A 321 -6.41 -17.56 16.47
CA ASP A 321 -7.01 -18.34 15.39
C ASP A 321 -8.47 -17.91 15.10
N LYS A 322 -8.89 -18.02 13.83
CA LYS A 322 -10.22 -17.57 13.35
C LYS A 322 -11.37 -18.05 14.22
N TYR A 323 -11.34 -19.33 14.57
CA TYR A 323 -12.37 -19.96 15.39
C TYR A 323 -11.79 -20.55 16.68
N TYR A 324 -10.81 -19.86 17.26
CA TYR A 324 -10.20 -20.18 18.56
C TYR A 324 -9.80 -21.67 18.67
N GLN A 325 -9.31 -22.24 17.57
CA GLN A 325 -8.77 -23.60 17.54
C GLN A 325 -7.36 -23.62 18.11
N THR A 326 -6.96 -24.76 18.68
CA THR A 326 -5.58 -24.93 19.18
C THR A 326 -4.56 -24.62 18.08
N ILE A 327 -3.47 -23.92 18.40
CA ILE A 327 -2.34 -23.77 17.48
C ILE A 327 -1.52 -25.07 17.49
N ALA A 328 -1.54 -25.82 16.38
CA ALA A 328 -0.82 -27.10 16.25
C ALA A 328 -0.65 -27.52 14.78
N THR A 329 0.22 -28.49 14.52
CA THR A 329 0.42 -29.06 13.17
C THR A 329 -0.74 -29.95 12.68
N ASN A 330 -1.64 -30.35 13.58
CA ASN A 330 -2.83 -31.16 13.30
C ASN A 330 -4.08 -30.48 13.89
N THR A 331 -4.27 -29.20 13.59
CA THR A 331 -5.44 -28.44 14.03
C THR A 331 -6.71 -29.06 13.43
N SER A 332 -7.71 -29.34 14.28
CA SER A 332 -9.00 -29.84 13.84
C SER A 332 -10.08 -29.47 14.84
N TRP A 333 -11.35 -29.53 14.43
CA TRP A 333 -12.48 -29.23 15.33
C TRP A 333 -12.53 -30.05 16.63
N THR A 334 -11.81 -31.18 16.71
CA THR A 334 -11.73 -31.99 17.94
C THR A 334 -10.96 -31.31 19.07
N ASN A 335 -10.14 -30.29 18.79
CA ASN A 335 -9.38 -29.50 19.77
C ASN A 335 -9.73 -27.98 19.72
N GLY A 336 -10.97 -27.65 19.38
CA GLY A 336 -11.50 -26.28 19.33
C GLY A 336 -11.83 -25.66 20.68
N ASN A 337 -12.15 -24.36 20.70
CA ASN A 337 -12.40 -23.57 21.91
C ASN A 337 -11.24 -23.64 22.92
N ALA A 338 -10.02 -23.52 22.41
CA ALA A 338 -8.82 -23.88 23.14
C ALA A 338 -8.36 -22.81 24.15
N GLY A 339 -9.14 -21.74 24.36
CA GLY A 339 -8.76 -20.62 25.20
C GLY A 339 -7.43 -20.01 24.74
N ASP A 340 -6.53 -19.75 25.68
CA ASP A 340 -5.20 -19.20 25.36
C ASP A 340 -4.34 -20.12 24.47
N ASN A 341 -4.64 -21.42 24.36
CA ASN A 341 -3.92 -22.33 23.42
C ASN A 341 -4.26 -22.04 21.95
N SER A 342 -5.22 -21.17 21.68
CA SER A 342 -5.53 -20.67 20.33
C SER A 342 -4.81 -19.36 19.96
N LYS A 343 -3.94 -18.85 20.85
CA LYS A 343 -3.10 -17.68 20.57
C LYS A 343 -1.86 -18.06 19.75
N HIS A 344 -1.75 -17.51 18.55
CA HIS A 344 -0.51 -17.53 17.79
C HIS A 344 0.42 -16.36 18.14
N TYR A 345 -0.06 -15.33 18.84
CA TYR A 345 0.71 -14.13 19.26
C TYR A 345 1.29 -13.27 18.12
N LEU A 346 0.96 -13.58 16.87
CA LEU A 346 1.18 -12.70 15.71
C LEU A 346 -0.01 -11.76 15.50
N MET A 347 0.17 -10.66 14.78
CA MET A 347 -0.94 -9.90 14.20
C MET A 347 -1.43 -10.66 12.95
N ASN A 348 -2.63 -11.24 13.01
CA ASN A 348 -3.25 -11.89 11.86
C ASN A 348 -3.83 -10.86 10.87
N TRP A 349 -4.46 -11.33 9.79
CA TRP A 349 -5.05 -10.44 8.77
C TRP A 349 -6.21 -9.58 9.28
N TYR A 350 -7.01 -10.08 10.23
CA TYR A 350 -8.14 -9.36 10.81
C TYR A 350 -8.67 -10.02 12.09
N THR A 351 -9.38 -9.22 12.87
CA THR A 351 -10.51 -9.67 13.68
C THR A 351 -11.79 -9.10 13.05
N SER A 352 -12.87 -9.86 13.11
CA SER A 352 -14.17 -9.40 12.62
C SER A 352 -15.25 -9.69 13.66
N TRP A 353 -16.20 -8.79 13.77
CA TRP A 353 -17.28 -8.86 14.75
C TRP A 353 -18.58 -8.32 14.17
N GLY A 354 -19.70 -8.81 14.69
CA GLY A 354 -21.02 -8.43 14.20
C GLY A 354 -22.14 -8.87 15.12
N GLY A 355 -23.37 -8.45 14.79
CA GLY A 355 -24.55 -8.75 15.58
C GLY A 355 -25.85 -8.40 14.89
N ALA A 356 -26.95 -8.81 15.49
CA ALA A 356 -28.28 -8.37 15.05
C ALA A 356 -28.42 -6.85 15.25
N LEU A 357 -29.14 -6.19 14.35
CA LEU A 357 -29.59 -4.82 14.63
C LEU A 357 -30.61 -4.83 15.76
N LYS A 358 -30.55 -3.83 16.65
CA LYS A 358 -31.50 -3.70 17.77
C LYS A 358 -32.96 -3.67 17.31
N SER A 359 -33.22 -3.15 16.11
CA SER A 359 -34.55 -3.09 15.49
C SER A 359 -35.17 -4.47 15.22
N THR A 360 -34.37 -5.54 15.19
CA THR A 360 -34.85 -6.91 14.99
C THR A 360 -35.44 -7.52 16.25
N GLY A 361 -35.15 -6.96 17.43
CA GLY A 361 -35.47 -7.56 18.72
C GLY A 361 -34.68 -8.83 19.07
N GLN A 362 -33.71 -9.22 18.23
CA GLN A 362 -32.80 -10.34 18.50
C GLN A 362 -31.55 -9.83 19.24
N ASP A 363 -30.99 -10.69 20.09
CA ASP A 363 -29.85 -10.36 20.96
C ASP A 363 -28.72 -11.37 20.75
N TRP A 364 -28.16 -11.39 19.55
CA TRP A 364 -26.98 -12.20 19.23
C TRP A 364 -25.85 -11.34 18.66
N CYS A 365 -24.63 -11.73 19.01
CA CYS A 365 -23.38 -11.14 18.57
C CYS A 365 -22.34 -12.24 18.35
N TRP A 366 -21.41 -12.01 17.43
CA TRP A 366 -20.33 -12.92 17.09
C TRP A 366 -19.01 -12.17 16.94
N GLN A 367 -17.91 -12.91 17.12
CA GLN A 367 -16.57 -12.41 16.85
C GLN A 367 -15.64 -13.56 16.46
N ILE A 368 -14.77 -13.32 15.48
CA ILE A 368 -13.71 -14.22 15.02
C ILE A 368 -12.33 -13.55 15.12
N GLY A 369 -11.30 -14.36 15.32
CA GLY A 369 -9.91 -13.96 15.00
C GLY A 369 -9.63 -14.15 13.51
N CYS A 370 -8.40 -14.55 13.19
CA CYS A 370 -8.00 -15.01 11.87
C CYS A 370 -6.82 -15.99 11.99
N SER A 371 -6.84 -17.07 11.21
CA SER A 371 -5.83 -18.13 11.27
C SER A 371 -4.59 -17.83 10.43
N HIS A 372 -4.61 -16.76 9.63
CA HIS A 372 -3.58 -16.40 8.66
C HIS A 372 -2.80 -15.18 9.14
N ALA A 373 -1.47 -15.31 9.20
CA ALA A 373 -0.57 -14.22 9.55
C ALA A 373 0.40 -13.95 8.40
N HIS A 374 0.50 -12.67 8.03
CA HIS A 374 1.38 -12.19 6.97
C HIS A 374 2.49 -11.32 7.59
N GLU A 375 3.73 -11.42 7.11
CA GLU A 375 4.86 -10.63 7.62
C GLU A 375 4.59 -9.12 7.59
N PHE A 376 4.05 -8.64 6.47
CA PHE A 376 3.56 -7.29 6.28
C PHE A 376 2.72 -6.73 7.45
N TYR A 377 1.84 -7.53 8.07
CA TYR A 377 0.94 -7.04 9.12
C TYR A 377 1.60 -6.96 10.50
N GLN A 378 2.82 -7.46 10.68
CA GLN A 378 3.47 -7.42 11.99
C GLN A 378 4.00 -6.01 12.29
N ASN A 379 3.82 -5.56 13.53
CA ASN A 379 4.40 -4.31 14.02
C ASN A 379 5.06 -4.49 15.41
N PRO A 380 6.30 -5.01 15.45
CA PRO A 380 7.06 -5.12 16.71
C PRO A 380 7.27 -3.78 17.41
N LEU A 381 7.27 -2.66 16.68
CA LEU A 381 7.41 -1.33 17.26
C LEU A 381 6.16 -0.95 18.08
N ALA A 382 4.97 -1.20 17.57
CA ALA A 382 3.72 -0.99 18.33
C ALA A 382 3.65 -1.89 19.57
N ALA A 383 4.02 -3.17 19.45
CA ALA A 383 4.12 -4.07 20.60
C ALA A 383 5.13 -3.57 21.65
N TYR A 384 6.28 -3.06 21.20
CA TYR A 384 7.27 -2.44 22.08
C TYR A 384 6.73 -1.19 22.77
N ALA A 385 5.99 -0.32 22.06
CA ALA A 385 5.36 0.87 22.63
C ALA A 385 4.35 0.51 23.74
N LEU A 386 3.51 -0.50 23.51
CA LEU A 386 2.51 -1.01 24.45
C LEU A 386 3.13 -1.68 25.68
N LEU A 387 4.37 -2.16 25.60
CA LEU A 387 5.13 -2.64 26.76
C LEU A 387 5.84 -1.53 27.54
N ASN A 388 5.96 -0.34 26.96
CA ASN A 388 6.67 0.79 27.53
C ASN A 388 5.73 1.96 27.80
N ASP A 389 5.81 3.02 26.99
CA ASP A 389 5.18 4.32 27.26
C ASP A 389 3.64 4.27 27.23
N LEU A 390 3.06 3.26 26.57
CA LEU A 390 1.61 3.05 26.49
C LEU A 390 1.11 1.93 27.43
N SER A 391 1.99 1.41 28.29
CA SER A 391 1.70 0.20 29.07
C SER A 391 0.73 0.41 30.25
N SER A 392 0.62 1.64 30.77
CA SER A 392 -0.21 1.95 31.94
C SER A 392 -1.71 1.90 31.65
N ASP A 393 -2.10 2.17 30.41
CA ASP A 393 -3.50 2.37 30.01
C ASP A 393 -4.10 1.18 29.24
N MET A 394 -3.32 0.10 29.06
CA MET A 394 -3.85 -1.24 28.79
C MET A 394 -4.45 -1.79 30.09
N LYS A 395 -5.77 -1.70 30.23
CA LYS A 395 -6.51 -1.95 31.47
C LYS A 395 -6.99 -3.40 31.59
N ALA A 396 -7.14 -4.11 30.48
CA ALA A 396 -7.65 -5.47 30.50
C ALA A 396 -6.58 -6.47 30.95
N GLU A 397 -7.01 -7.46 31.72
CA GLU A 397 -6.11 -8.41 32.36
C GLU A 397 -5.23 -9.18 31.34
N GLY A 398 -3.94 -9.35 31.67
CA GLY A 398 -2.99 -10.13 30.89
C GLY A 398 -2.37 -9.41 29.68
N ALA A 399 -2.72 -8.15 29.42
CA ALA A 399 -2.26 -7.43 28.23
C ALA A 399 -0.73 -7.39 28.10
N LYS A 400 -0.02 -7.05 29.18
CA LYS A 400 1.46 -6.99 29.19
C LYS A 400 2.11 -8.33 28.88
N ALA A 401 1.58 -9.43 29.42
CA ALA A 401 2.13 -10.76 29.16
C ALA A 401 1.89 -11.18 27.71
N ASP A 402 0.71 -10.89 27.17
CA ASP A 402 0.37 -11.16 25.77
C ASP A 402 1.28 -10.36 24.82
N TYR A 403 1.50 -9.06 25.09
CA TYR A 403 2.39 -8.24 24.28
C TYR A 403 3.87 -8.59 24.41
N GLN A 404 4.33 -9.00 25.60
CA GLN A 404 5.70 -9.49 25.77
C GLN A 404 5.93 -10.72 24.88
N LYS A 405 4.96 -11.65 24.84
CA LYS A 405 5.05 -12.81 23.97
C LYS A 405 4.88 -12.46 22.50
N SER A 406 4.01 -11.51 22.17
CA SER A 406 3.79 -11.02 20.81
C SER A 406 5.04 -10.37 20.23
N LEU A 407 5.69 -9.47 20.97
CA LEU A 407 6.94 -8.84 20.54
C LEU A 407 8.03 -9.88 20.22
N GLU A 408 8.24 -10.84 21.11
CA GLU A 408 9.18 -11.94 20.87
C GLU A 408 8.79 -12.76 19.65
N ARG A 409 7.51 -13.16 19.55
CA ARG A 409 6.98 -14.01 18.48
C ARG A 409 7.08 -13.35 17.10
N GLN A 410 6.78 -12.05 17.00
CA GLN A 410 6.86 -11.31 15.75
C GLN A 410 8.32 -11.22 15.26
N LEU A 411 9.28 -10.92 16.15
CA LEU A 411 10.70 -10.89 15.79
C LEU A 411 11.21 -12.28 15.35
N GLU A 412 10.77 -13.35 16.01
CA GLU A 412 11.04 -14.72 15.57
C GLU A 412 10.44 -15.05 14.21
N PHE A 413 9.27 -14.50 13.89
CA PHE A 413 8.60 -14.69 12.61
C PHE A 413 9.41 -14.07 11.45
N TYR A 414 9.91 -12.84 11.63
CA TYR A 414 10.81 -12.22 10.65
C TYR A 414 12.12 -13.00 10.48
N LEU A 415 12.72 -13.47 11.59
CA LEU A 415 13.92 -14.31 11.54
C LEU A 415 13.67 -15.62 10.78
N TRP A 416 12.51 -16.24 10.99
CA TRP A 416 12.11 -17.48 10.34
C TRP A 416 11.83 -17.30 8.84
N LEU A 417 11.21 -16.19 8.44
CA LEU A 417 10.80 -15.91 7.07
C LEU A 417 11.88 -15.27 6.20
N GLN A 418 13.00 -14.83 6.79
CA GLN A 418 14.07 -14.19 6.04
C GLN A 418 14.72 -15.18 5.06
N SER A 419 14.63 -14.90 3.75
CA SER A 419 15.20 -15.74 2.70
C SER A 419 16.72 -15.78 2.72
N SER A 420 17.32 -16.70 1.98
CA SER A 420 18.76 -16.72 1.77
C SER A 420 19.30 -15.43 1.15
N ASP A 421 18.48 -14.74 0.36
CA ASP A 421 18.84 -13.50 -0.35
C ASP A 421 18.76 -12.25 0.55
N GLY A 422 17.79 -12.21 1.46
CA GLY A 422 17.58 -11.08 2.39
C GLY A 422 16.13 -10.65 2.60
N PRO A 423 15.27 -10.60 1.57
CA PRO A 423 13.85 -10.30 1.71
C PRO A 423 13.07 -11.29 2.60
N ILE A 424 11.91 -10.88 3.10
CA ILE A 424 11.07 -11.63 4.06
C ILE A 424 9.91 -12.32 3.33
N ALA A 425 9.79 -13.65 3.44
CA ALA A 425 8.73 -14.44 2.81
C ALA A 425 7.35 -14.24 3.46
N GLY A 426 6.27 -14.70 2.82
CA GLY A 426 4.89 -14.30 3.11
C GLY A 426 4.43 -14.49 4.56
N GLY A 427 4.31 -15.73 5.02
CA GLY A 427 3.86 -15.96 6.40
C GLY A 427 3.46 -17.39 6.73
N ALA A 428 2.41 -17.52 7.54
CA ALA A 428 1.93 -18.81 8.02
C ALA A 428 0.42 -18.85 8.26
N THR A 429 -0.14 -20.07 8.30
CA THR A 429 -1.54 -20.31 8.65
C THR A 429 -1.69 -21.44 9.69
N ASN A 430 -2.64 -21.30 10.60
CA ASN A 430 -3.13 -22.40 11.43
C ASN A 430 -4.25 -23.22 10.75
N SER A 431 -4.83 -22.71 9.66
CA SER A 431 -5.97 -23.31 8.96
C SER A 431 -5.63 -23.46 7.48
N TYR A 432 -5.08 -24.63 7.12
CA TYR A 432 -4.76 -24.93 5.73
C TYR A 432 -6.03 -24.87 4.87
N HIS A 433 -5.94 -24.12 3.76
CA HIS A 433 -7.05 -23.69 2.91
C HIS A 433 -8.22 -22.99 3.65
N GLY A 434 -7.99 -22.51 4.88
CA GLY A 434 -9.05 -21.96 5.74
C GLY A 434 -10.12 -22.99 6.14
N ARG A 435 -9.78 -24.29 6.10
CA ARG A 435 -10.70 -25.40 6.42
C ARG A 435 -10.16 -26.38 7.46
N TYR A 436 -9.06 -26.02 8.14
CA TYR A 436 -8.34 -26.87 9.09
C TYR A 436 -8.01 -28.25 8.52
N GLU A 437 -7.60 -28.27 7.24
CA GLU A 437 -7.17 -29.48 6.57
C GLU A 437 -5.81 -29.98 7.11
N THR A 438 -5.52 -31.26 6.91
CA THR A 438 -4.22 -31.82 7.26
C THR A 438 -3.13 -31.20 6.40
N TYR A 439 -2.06 -30.77 7.03
CA TYR A 439 -0.95 -30.12 6.33
C TYR A 439 -0.25 -31.10 5.38
N PRO A 440 0.22 -30.65 4.21
CA PRO A 440 1.03 -31.47 3.32
C PRO A 440 2.28 -32.02 4.03
N SER A 441 2.63 -33.27 3.75
CA SER A 441 3.79 -33.92 4.40
C SER A 441 5.09 -33.15 4.15
N GLY A 442 5.80 -32.80 5.23
CA GLY A 442 7.11 -32.15 5.16
C GLY A 442 7.07 -30.63 5.02
N VAL A 443 5.87 -30.01 5.06
CA VAL A 443 5.77 -28.55 5.04
C VAL A 443 6.37 -27.94 6.32
N PRO A 444 7.18 -26.87 6.21
CA PRO A 444 7.75 -26.19 7.37
C PRO A 444 6.69 -25.57 8.25
N THR A 445 6.99 -25.52 9.55
CA THR A 445 6.08 -24.92 10.54
C THR A 445 6.77 -23.92 11.45
N PHE A 446 5.98 -22.93 11.90
CA PHE A 446 6.36 -21.94 12.89
C PHE A 446 5.40 -22.05 14.08
N TYR A 447 5.91 -22.55 15.21
CA TYR A 447 5.08 -22.84 16.39
C TYR A 447 3.83 -23.68 16.09
N GLY A 448 3.92 -24.57 15.10
CA GLY A 448 2.82 -25.43 14.67
C GLY A 448 1.98 -24.87 13.51
N MET A 449 2.13 -23.59 13.14
CA MET A 449 1.45 -23.01 11.96
C MET A 449 2.23 -23.33 10.68
N MET A 450 1.53 -23.70 9.61
CA MET A 450 2.10 -24.04 8.31
C MET A 450 2.65 -22.82 7.58
N TYR A 451 3.83 -22.92 6.96
CA TYR A 451 4.32 -21.90 6.03
C TYR A 451 3.39 -21.70 4.83
N VAL A 452 3.15 -20.44 4.47
CA VAL A 452 2.38 -20.03 3.28
C VAL A 452 3.16 -18.92 2.56
N GLU A 453 3.39 -19.12 1.27
CA GLU A 453 4.08 -18.15 0.41
C GLU A 453 3.27 -16.85 0.22
N HIS A 454 1.96 -17.01 0.04
CA HIS A 454 1.00 -15.92 -0.16
C HIS A 454 -0.17 -16.06 0.83
N PRO A 455 -0.02 -15.63 2.09
CA PRO A 455 -1.13 -15.66 3.04
C PRO A 455 -2.33 -14.85 2.54
N VAL A 456 -3.54 -15.41 2.73
CA VAL A 456 -4.85 -14.76 2.53
C VAL A 456 -5.30 -14.59 1.08
N TYR A 457 -4.47 -14.04 0.19
CA TYR A 457 -4.87 -13.75 -1.19
C TYR A 457 -3.83 -14.16 -2.23
N ALA A 458 -4.33 -14.60 -3.39
CA ALA A 458 -3.57 -15.24 -4.46
C ALA A 458 -3.78 -14.57 -5.84
N ASP A 459 -4.66 -13.57 -5.96
CA ASP A 459 -4.82 -12.75 -7.17
C ASP A 459 -4.68 -11.23 -6.89
N PRO A 460 -3.47 -10.66 -7.03
CA PRO A 460 -2.18 -11.35 -7.17
C PRO A 460 -1.73 -12.01 -5.86
N GLY A 461 -0.73 -12.90 -5.92
CA GLY A 461 -0.10 -13.46 -4.72
C GLY A 461 0.31 -12.38 -3.70
N SER A 462 -0.09 -12.56 -2.44
CA SER A 462 -0.02 -11.50 -1.43
C SER A 462 1.35 -10.91 -1.22
N ASN A 463 2.39 -11.75 -1.29
CA ASN A 463 3.77 -11.34 -1.07
C ASN A 463 4.56 -11.08 -2.36
N HIS A 464 3.85 -10.81 -3.45
CA HIS A 464 4.44 -10.46 -4.74
C HIS A 464 4.88 -9.00 -4.83
N TRP A 465 4.22 -8.10 -4.10
CA TRP A 465 4.50 -6.65 -4.13
C TRP A 465 5.60 -6.26 -3.15
N THR A 466 6.57 -5.46 -3.60
CA THR A 466 7.68 -4.98 -2.75
C THR A 466 7.20 -4.09 -1.58
N GLY A 467 6.02 -3.46 -1.67
CA GLY A 467 5.49 -2.62 -0.59
C GLY A 467 5.41 -3.33 0.76
N ASN A 468 5.05 -4.61 0.75
CA ASN A 468 5.06 -5.47 1.94
C ASN A 468 6.40 -5.45 2.67
N GLN A 469 7.51 -5.47 1.92
CA GLN A 469 8.86 -5.45 2.48
C GLN A 469 9.18 -4.12 3.15
N VAL A 470 8.96 -3.02 2.44
CA VAL A 470 9.43 -1.70 2.88
C VAL A 470 8.60 -1.18 4.04
N TRP A 471 7.29 -1.46 4.06
CA TRP A 471 6.42 -1.12 5.18
C TRP A 471 6.73 -1.93 6.45
N ALA A 472 6.88 -3.25 6.32
CA ALA A 472 7.17 -4.13 7.44
C ALA A 472 8.53 -3.82 8.08
N VAL A 473 9.56 -3.67 7.25
CA VAL A 473 10.93 -3.50 7.72
C VAL A 473 11.21 -2.06 8.19
N GLN A 474 10.44 -1.05 7.74
CA GLN A 474 10.51 0.29 8.32
C GLN A 474 10.27 0.25 9.84
N ARG A 475 9.26 -0.49 10.28
CA ARG A 475 8.91 -0.66 11.71
C ARG A 475 10.05 -1.31 12.50
N LEU A 476 10.75 -2.28 11.90
CA LEU A 476 11.92 -2.93 12.49
C LEU A 476 13.12 -1.98 12.59
N ALA A 477 13.38 -1.19 11.55
CA ALA A 477 14.49 -0.23 11.53
C ALA A 477 14.29 0.87 12.58
N GLU A 478 13.06 1.35 12.74
CA GLU A 478 12.71 2.32 13.76
C GLU A 478 12.80 1.72 15.18
N LEU A 479 12.30 0.49 15.39
CA LEU A 479 12.50 -0.22 16.65
C LEU A 479 14.00 -0.38 16.97
N TYR A 480 14.81 -0.77 16.00
CA TYR A 480 16.26 -0.89 16.16
C TYR A 480 16.91 0.45 16.58
N TYR A 481 16.48 1.55 15.98
CA TYR A 481 16.91 2.89 16.39
C TYR A 481 16.52 3.21 17.84
N TRP A 482 15.29 2.93 18.28
CA TRP A 482 14.86 3.22 19.65
C TRP A 482 15.55 2.35 20.71
N VAL A 483 15.74 1.07 20.40
CA VAL A 483 16.46 0.13 21.26
C VAL A 483 17.91 0.56 21.43
N LYS A 484 18.56 1.00 20.34
CA LYS A 484 19.99 1.32 20.32
C LYS A 484 20.35 2.73 20.74
N SER A 485 19.49 3.71 20.49
CA SER A 485 19.72 5.13 20.83
C SER A 485 19.72 5.42 22.34
N GLY A 486 19.38 4.43 23.17
CA GLY A 486 19.31 4.57 24.63
C GLY A 486 18.12 5.40 25.13
N LYS A 487 17.29 5.95 24.23
CA LYS A 487 16.01 6.63 24.56
C LYS A 487 14.84 5.66 24.78
N GLY A 488 15.00 4.40 24.36
CA GLY A 488 14.11 3.28 24.69
C GLY A 488 14.82 2.21 25.51
N GLY A 489 15.94 1.68 25.01
CA GLY A 489 16.67 0.56 25.60
C GLY A 489 15.90 -0.77 25.54
N ASP A 490 16.56 -1.93 25.65
CA ASP A 490 15.84 -3.20 25.80
C ASP A 490 15.34 -3.37 27.25
N THR A 491 14.14 -2.85 27.51
CA THR A 491 13.44 -2.94 28.82
C THR A 491 12.49 -4.13 28.90
N THR A 492 12.19 -4.76 27.76
CA THR A 492 11.13 -5.77 27.63
C THR A 492 11.59 -7.17 28.03
N GLY A 493 12.90 -7.42 27.99
CA GLY A 493 13.49 -8.72 28.35
C GLY A 493 13.22 -9.84 27.34
N VAL A 494 12.63 -9.54 26.18
CA VAL A 494 12.35 -10.53 25.12
C VAL A 494 13.63 -11.10 24.54
N ARG A 495 13.62 -12.38 24.14
CA ARG A 495 14.80 -13.04 23.57
C ARG A 495 14.47 -13.81 22.28
N PRO A 496 14.22 -13.11 21.16
CA PRO A 496 13.82 -13.74 19.90
C PRO A 496 14.90 -14.71 19.42
N GLY A 497 14.56 -16.00 19.29
CA GLY A 497 15.52 -17.02 18.90
C GLY A 497 16.72 -17.16 19.86
N GLY A 498 16.54 -16.77 21.13
CA GLY A 498 17.59 -16.73 22.14
C GLY A 498 18.55 -15.52 22.06
N MET A 499 18.33 -14.59 21.12
CA MET A 499 19.17 -13.40 20.94
C MET A 499 18.66 -12.22 21.78
N SER A 500 19.49 -11.20 22.00
CA SER A 500 18.95 -9.89 22.40
C SER A 500 18.10 -9.32 21.26
N MET A 501 17.15 -8.45 21.59
CA MET A 501 16.35 -7.76 20.57
C MET A 501 17.23 -6.98 19.58
N GLU A 502 18.27 -6.31 20.08
CA GLU A 502 19.25 -5.60 19.23
C GLU A 502 19.93 -6.54 18.22
N ALA A 503 20.37 -7.72 18.66
CA ALA A 503 21.06 -8.68 17.79
C ALA A 503 20.11 -9.31 16.75
N ALA A 504 18.87 -9.62 17.15
CA ALA A 504 17.85 -10.11 16.22
C ALA A 504 17.53 -9.08 15.13
N LEU A 505 17.32 -7.81 15.51
CA LEU A 505 17.07 -6.72 14.58
C LEU A 505 18.27 -6.46 13.67
N GLU A 506 19.49 -6.45 14.21
CA GLU A 506 20.70 -6.28 13.41
C GLU A 506 20.87 -7.40 12.37
N GLN A 507 20.60 -8.66 12.75
CA GLN A 507 20.65 -9.79 11.81
C GLN A 507 19.67 -9.60 10.64
N ILE A 508 18.43 -9.20 10.92
CA ILE A 508 17.41 -8.99 9.88
C ILE A 508 17.81 -7.81 9.00
N LEU A 509 18.09 -6.65 9.60
CA LEU A 509 18.31 -5.38 8.91
C LEU A 509 19.61 -5.37 8.10
N ASP A 510 20.72 -5.89 8.63
CA ASP A 510 22.00 -5.92 7.90
C ASP A 510 21.86 -6.70 6.58
N LYS A 511 21.08 -7.79 6.56
CA LYS A 511 20.85 -8.60 5.36
C LYS A 511 19.85 -7.95 4.41
N TRP A 512 18.74 -7.44 4.93
CA TRP A 512 17.70 -6.79 4.13
C TRP A 512 18.20 -5.48 3.48
N CYS A 513 18.87 -4.62 4.24
CA CYS A 513 19.42 -3.36 3.72
C CYS A 513 20.52 -3.63 2.68
N ALA A 514 21.38 -4.65 2.88
CA ALA A 514 22.36 -5.04 1.87
C ALA A 514 21.68 -5.40 0.54
N TRP A 515 20.59 -6.18 0.59
CA TRP A 515 19.86 -6.58 -0.60
C TRP A 515 19.27 -5.37 -1.34
N PHE A 516 18.58 -4.45 -0.65
CA PHE A 516 18.00 -3.27 -1.31
C PHE A 516 19.05 -2.29 -1.82
N VAL A 517 20.12 -2.01 -1.05
CA VAL A 517 21.21 -1.14 -1.50
C VAL A 517 21.92 -1.70 -2.74
N ASN A 518 22.01 -3.03 -2.84
CA ASN A 518 22.61 -3.69 -4.01
C ASN A 518 21.69 -3.72 -5.23
N ASN A 519 20.37 -3.73 -5.04
CA ASN A 519 19.40 -3.94 -6.12
C ASN A 519 18.67 -2.67 -6.56
N THR A 520 18.73 -1.58 -5.80
CA THR A 520 18.21 -0.27 -6.20
C THR A 520 19.26 0.54 -6.94
N VAL A 521 18.90 1.10 -8.10
CA VAL A 521 19.83 1.83 -8.98
C VAL A 521 19.46 3.30 -9.07
N LEU A 522 20.49 4.15 -9.03
CA LEU A 522 20.42 5.58 -9.31
C LEU A 522 21.04 5.84 -10.69
N THR A 523 20.35 6.59 -11.54
CA THR A 523 20.84 6.87 -12.90
C THR A 523 21.52 8.23 -13.00
N SER A 524 22.41 8.38 -13.97
CA SER A 524 23.18 9.62 -14.16
C SER A 524 22.36 10.84 -14.59
N ASP A 525 21.12 10.63 -15.03
CA ASP A 525 20.19 11.71 -15.38
C ASP A 525 19.25 12.09 -14.22
N GLY A 526 19.45 11.54 -13.03
CA GLY A 526 18.66 11.89 -11.85
C GLY A 526 17.40 11.05 -11.62
N ASP A 527 17.18 9.97 -12.38
CA ASP A 527 16.12 8.98 -12.13
C ASP A 527 16.60 7.87 -11.19
N PHE A 528 15.70 6.97 -10.79
CA PHE A 528 15.99 5.84 -9.91
C PHE A 528 15.07 4.68 -10.25
N TYR A 529 15.48 3.46 -9.90
CA TYR A 529 14.68 2.25 -10.08
C TYR A 529 14.92 1.29 -8.92
N MET A 530 13.85 0.83 -8.28
CA MET A 530 13.91 -0.18 -7.22
C MET A 530 13.10 -1.43 -7.62
N PRO A 531 13.38 -2.60 -7.02
CA PRO A 531 12.55 -3.78 -7.21
C PRO A 531 11.09 -3.47 -6.87
N SER A 532 10.15 -3.78 -7.76
CA SER A 532 8.70 -3.58 -7.55
C SER A 532 7.96 -4.88 -7.23
N ASN A 533 8.47 -6.00 -7.75
CA ASN A 533 7.83 -7.32 -7.63
C ASN A 533 8.84 -8.42 -7.34
N LEU A 534 8.44 -9.35 -6.47
CA LEU A 534 9.22 -10.49 -6.02
C LEU A 534 8.45 -11.79 -6.28
N ASP A 535 9.11 -12.78 -6.86
CA ASP A 535 8.59 -14.15 -6.98
C ASP A 535 9.40 -15.05 -6.04
N TRP A 536 8.72 -15.90 -5.27
CA TRP A 536 9.37 -16.72 -4.24
C TRP A 536 9.60 -18.15 -4.73
N GLN A 537 10.63 -18.79 -4.19
CA GLN A 537 11.00 -20.16 -4.52
C GLN A 537 11.45 -20.90 -3.26
N GLY A 538 10.96 -22.14 -3.13
CA GLY A 538 11.30 -23.01 -2.01
C GLY A 538 10.64 -22.58 -0.70
N GLN A 539 11.20 -22.99 0.44
CA GLN A 539 10.56 -22.86 1.75
C GLN A 539 11.60 -22.65 2.87
N PRO A 540 11.25 -21.98 3.98
CA PRO A 540 12.15 -21.87 5.13
C PRO A 540 12.37 -23.22 5.82
N ASP A 541 13.37 -23.33 6.69
CA ASP A 541 13.45 -24.48 7.60
C ASP A 541 12.30 -24.41 8.64
N SER A 542 11.89 -25.52 9.24
CA SER A 542 10.95 -25.46 10.38
C SER A 542 11.56 -24.72 11.56
N TRP A 543 10.81 -23.82 12.18
CA TRP A 543 11.28 -23.07 13.34
C TRP A 543 11.46 -23.97 14.55
N ASN A 544 12.67 -23.95 15.11
CA ASN A 544 13.05 -24.74 16.29
C ASN A 544 13.55 -23.87 17.45
N GLY A 545 13.25 -22.56 17.41
CA GLY A 545 13.74 -21.59 18.39
C GLY A 545 15.07 -20.93 18.02
N THR A 546 15.62 -21.19 16.83
CA THR A 546 16.81 -20.49 16.31
C THR A 546 16.66 -20.17 14.83
N ALA A 547 17.17 -19.02 14.41
CA ALA A 547 17.21 -18.63 13.00
C ALA A 547 18.21 -19.50 12.23
N THR A 548 17.80 -20.03 11.09
CA THR A 548 18.70 -20.71 10.15
C THR A 548 19.07 -19.77 9.00
N ASN A 549 19.95 -20.22 8.11
CA ASN A 549 20.27 -19.46 6.90
C ASN A 549 19.17 -19.56 5.82
N ASN A 550 18.16 -20.41 6.03
CA ASN A 550 17.09 -20.70 5.08
C ASN A 550 17.61 -20.93 3.65
N SER A 551 18.61 -21.79 3.49
CA SER A 551 19.26 -22.03 2.18
C SER A 551 18.33 -22.62 1.11
N GLY A 552 17.15 -23.09 1.51
CA GLY A 552 16.10 -23.56 0.62
C GLY A 552 15.04 -22.53 0.25
N LEU A 553 15.11 -21.30 0.78
CA LEU A 553 14.15 -20.21 0.53
C LEU A 553 14.85 -19.05 -0.17
N SER A 554 14.37 -18.67 -1.35
CA SER A 554 14.93 -17.61 -2.17
C SER A 554 13.83 -16.79 -2.84
N CYS A 555 14.16 -15.60 -3.32
CA CYS A 555 13.28 -14.77 -4.13
C CYS A 555 14.00 -14.24 -5.37
N THR A 556 13.25 -14.06 -6.44
CA THR A 556 13.72 -13.42 -7.68
C THR A 556 12.99 -12.10 -7.91
N ILE A 557 13.72 -11.08 -8.33
CA ILE A 557 13.11 -9.81 -8.75
C ILE A 557 12.47 -10.02 -10.12
N SER A 558 11.16 -9.86 -10.19
CA SER A 558 10.37 -10.00 -11.42
C SER A 558 9.90 -8.66 -12.00
N GLY A 559 10.03 -7.58 -11.23
CA GLY A 559 9.70 -6.23 -11.67
C GLY A 559 10.60 -5.16 -11.06
N TYR A 560 10.78 -4.08 -11.81
CA TYR A 560 11.40 -2.84 -11.33
C TYR A 560 10.45 -1.68 -11.60
N GLY A 561 10.38 -0.74 -10.66
CA GLY A 561 9.52 0.43 -10.74
C GLY A 561 10.23 1.71 -10.30
N ASN A 562 9.69 2.83 -10.76
CA ASN A 562 10.13 4.17 -10.36
C ASN A 562 8.97 5.15 -10.11
N THR A 563 7.72 4.68 -10.21
CA THR A 563 6.50 5.49 -10.08
C THR A 563 5.80 5.31 -8.72
N ASP A 564 6.04 4.19 -8.04
CA ASP A 564 5.53 3.93 -6.68
C ASP A 564 6.34 4.73 -5.66
N LEU A 565 6.04 6.03 -5.57
CA LEU A 565 6.75 6.96 -4.69
C LEU A 565 6.58 6.62 -3.21
N GLY A 566 5.42 6.07 -2.82
CA GLY A 566 5.20 5.61 -1.45
C GLY A 566 6.20 4.53 -1.04
N CYS A 567 6.35 3.46 -1.82
CA CYS A 567 7.33 2.41 -1.55
C CYS A 567 8.78 2.94 -1.56
N VAL A 568 9.09 3.86 -2.48
CA VAL A 568 10.42 4.47 -2.58
C VAL A 568 10.76 5.27 -1.32
N SER A 569 9.81 6.07 -0.84
CA SER A 569 9.96 6.87 0.37
C SER A 569 9.97 5.99 1.63
N SER A 570 9.19 4.92 1.68
CA SER A 570 9.24 3.96 2.79
C SER A 570 10.56 3.19 2.86
N LEU A 571 11.14 2.82 1.70
CA LEU A 571 12.50 2.30 1.63
C LEU A 571 13.51 3.32 2.16
N ALA A 572 13.41 4.58 1.73
CA ALA A 572 14.28 5.65 2.22
C ALA A 572 14.15 5.81 3.75
N ASN A 573 12.92 5.84 4.28
CA ASN A 573 12.65 5.91 5.72
C ASN A 573 13.35 4.78 6.49
N THR A 574 13.20 3.54 6.02
CA THR A 574 13.89 2.36 6.58
C THR A 574 15.41 2.56 6.62
N LEU A 575 16.00 3.00 5.51
CA LEU A 575 17.45 3.19 5.37
C LEU A 575 17.98 4.35 6.24
N ILE A 576 17.19 5.40 6.47
CA ILE A 576 17.54 6.51 7.36
C ILE A 576 17.62 6.02 8.81
N TYR A 577 16.58 5.33 9.29
CA TYR A 577 16.57 4.76 10.65
C TYR A 577 17.70 3.74 10.85
N TYR A 578 17.92 2.86 9.88
CA TYR A 578 19.03 1.90 9.93
C TYR A 578 20.38 2.62 10.05
N ALA A 579 20.66 3.61 9.19
CA ALA A 579 21.91 4.36 9.24
C ALA A 579 22.09 5.12 10.57
N ALA A 580 21.02 5.73 11.08
CA ALA A 580 21.02 6.45 12.35
C ALA A 580 21.32 5.50 13.53
N ALA A 581 20.67 4.34 13.56
CA ALA A 581 20.94 3.31 14.56
C ALA A 581 22.38 2.78 14.47
N LYS A 582 22.97 2.69 13.28
CA LYS A 582 24.39 2.34 13.09
C LYS A 582 25.36 3.51 13.37
N GLY A 583 24.85 4.68 13.75
CA GLY A 583 25.66 5.83 14.18
C GLY A 583 26.31 6.62 13.04
N VAL A 584 25.80 6.49 11.81
CA VAL A 584 26.31 7.23 10.66
C VAL A 584 26.01 8.72 10.81
N LYS A 585 27.01 9.56 10.59
CA LYS A 585 26.85 11.02 10.52
C LYS A 585 26.63 11.49 9.09
N ASP A 586 25.91 12.59 8.91
CA ASP A 586 25.69 13.29 7.64
C ASP A 586 27.01 13.57 6.86
N SER A 587 28.08 13.97 7.55
CA SER A 587 29.37 14.23 6.91
C SER A 587 30.00 13.02 6.21
N GLU A 588 29.61 11.79 6.59
CA GLU A 588 30.23 10.55 6.13
C GLU A 588 29.76 10.10 4.74
N ILE A 589 28.74 10.74 4.17
CA ILE A 589 28.24 10.44 2.82
C ILE A 589 28.77 11.41 1.75
N SER A 590 29.53 12.44 2.12
CA SER A 590 29.97 13.56 1.26
C SER A 590 30.86 13.19 0.06
N GLY A 591 31.30 11.94 -0.06
CA GLY A 591 32.06 11.42 -1.20
C GLY A 591 31.38 10.28 -1.96
N LEU A 592 30.14 9.93 -1.61
CA LEU A 592 29.41 8.88 -2.32
C LEU A 592 28.76 9.43 -3.59
N THR A 593 28.68 8.57 -4.61
CA THR A 593 28.08 8.89 -5.91
C THR A 593 27.04 7.82 -6.26
N GLU A 594 26.29 8.03 -7.34
CA GLU A 594 25.29 7.06 -7.81
C GLU A 594 25.87 5.65 -8.05
N THR A 595 27.16 5.54 -8.37
CA THR A 595 27.82 4.24 -8.55
C THR A 595 28.28 3.59 -7.24
N SER A 596 28.05 4.24 -6.10
CA SER A 596 28.25 3.64 -4.77
C SER A 596 27.14 2.66 -4.40
N VAL A 597 26.02 2.60 -5.13
CA VAL A 597 24.85 1.74 -4.87
C VAL A 597 24.46 0.99 -6.15
N GLY A 598 23.50 0.06 -6.09
CA GLY A 598 23.09 -0.72 -7.26
C GLY A 598 24.12 -1.79 -7.67
N GLY A 599 24.88 -2.26 -6.69
CA GLY A 599 26.01 -3.16 -6.84
C GLY A 599 25.75 -4.49 -7.53
N SER A 600 24.53 -5.02 -7.47
CA SER A 600 24.17 -6.36 -8.00
C SER A 600 23.22 -6.29 -9.19
N PHE A 601 22.87 -5.09 -9.65
CA PHE A 601 21.95 -4.92 -10.77
C PHE A 601 22.45 -5.60 -12.05
N ASN A 602 21.59 -6.44 -12.65
CA ASN A 602 21.87 -7.15 -13.91
C ASN A 602 20.64 -7.26 -14.83
N TYR A 603 19.66 -6.38 -14.67
CA TYR A 603 18.39 -6.45 -15.40
C TYR A 603 18.34 -5.44 -16.55
N ASN A 604 17.60 -5.75 -17.60
CA ASN A 604 17.19 -4.75 -18.58
C ASN A 604 15.86 -4.16 -18.10
N ILE A 605 15.86 -2.94 -17.58
CA ILE A 605 14.61 -2.25 -17.27
C ILE A 605 14.11 -1.63 -18.57
N GLU A 606 12.97 -2.13 -19.04
CA GLU A 606 12.37 -1.65 -20.27
C GLU A 606 12.11 -0.14 -20.21
N GLY A 607 12.45 0.57 -21.28
CA GLY A 607 12.33 2.03 -21.34
C GLY A 607 13.50 2.81 -20.75
N ALA A 608 14.33 2.20 -19.89
CA ALA A 608 15.50 2.87 -19.32
C ALA A 608 16.78 2.60 -20.15
N THR A 609 17.53 3.65 -20.48
CA THR A 609 18.67 3.55 -21.44
C THR A 609 20.03 3.88 -20.86
N ASN A 610 20.07 4.29 -19.59
CA ASN A 610 21.23 4.84 -18.90
C ASN A 610 21.47 4.19 -17.54
N ILE A 611 20.91 3.01 -17.32
CA ILE A 611 21.13 2.23 -16.10
C ILE A 611 22.50 1.57 -16.16
N LYS A 612 23.30 1.75 -15.10
CA LYS A 612 24.59 1.10 -14.93
C LYS A 612 24.66 0.47 -13.56
N LYS A 613 25.24 -0.72 -13.51
CA LYS A 613 25.56 -1.40 -12.26
C LYS A 613 26.51 -0.55 -11.43
N GLY A 614 26.30 -0.55 -10.12
CA GLY A 614 27.20 0.06 -9.15
C GLY A 614 28.60 -0.57 -9.16
N THR A 615 29.55 0.16 -8.58
CA THR A 615 30.94 -0.29 -8.43
C THR A 615 31.19 -1.14 -7.19
N LYS A 616 30.23 -1.20 -6.26
CA LYS A 616 30.33 -1.92 -4.99
C LYS A 616 29.12 -2.80 -4.76
N VAL A 617 29.36 -4.05 -4.42
CA VAL A 617 28.37 -4.99 -3.86
C VAL A 617 28.61 -5.06 -2.36
N TYR A 618 27.59 -4.78 -1.56
CA TYR A 618 27.64 -4.87 -0.10
C TYR A 618 27.29 -6.28 0.35
N ALA A 619 28.10 -6.86 1.24
CA ALA A 619 27.78 -8.13 1.87
C ALA A 619 26.86 -7.92 3.08
N SER A 620 26.03 -8.92 3.40
CA SER A 620 25.28 -8.93 4.66
C SER A 620 26.23 -9.11 5.84
N SER A 621 25.94 -8.44 6.95
CA SER A 621 26.69 -8.45 8.22
C SER A 621 28.18 -8.05 8.11
N LYS A 622 28.59 -7.05 8.92
CA LYS A 622 29.99 -6.56 9.04
C LYS A 622 30.54 -5.68 7.90
N ASP A 623 29.76 -5.31 6.89
CA ASP A 623 30.18 -4.26 5.96
C ASP A 623 29.99 -2.87 6.59
N ALA A 624 31.10 -2.28 7.05
CA ALA A 624 31.09 -0.96 7.70
C ALA A 624 30.68 0.19 6.76
N ASN A 625 30.62 -0.02 5.44
CA ASN A 625 30.19 0.97 4.48
C ASN A 625 28.70 0.87 4.13
N LEU A 626 28.05 -0.26 4.41
CA LEU A 626 26.64 -0.46 4.10
C LEU A 626 25.73 0.61 4.75
N PRO A 627 25.88 0.97 6.04
CA PRO A 627 25.07 2.03 6.64
C PRO A 627 25.26 3.40 5.97
N LYS A 628 26.47 3.70 5.50
CA LYS A 628 26.77 4.97 4.78
C LYS A 628 26.10 4.98 3.40
N ALA A 629 26.19 3.86 2.69
CA ALA A 629 25.51 3.67 1.41
C ALA A 629 23.99 3.72 1.56
N SER A 630 23.45 3.21 2.68
CA SER A 630 22.02 3.27 3.02
C SER A 630 21.55 4.72 3.18
N LEU A 631 22.24 5.53 3.99
CA LEU A 631 21.89 6.95 4.17
C LEU A 631 21.99 7.73 2.85
N TYR A 632 23.05 7.50 2.06
CA TYR A 632 23.22 8.12 0.75
C TYR A 632 22.10 7.75 -0.21
N LEU A 633 21.76 6.45 -0.29
CA LEU A 633 20.67 5.98 -1.13
C LEU A 633 19.35 6.63 -0.70
N ALA A 634 19.05 6.66 0.60
CA ALA A 634 17.85 7.29 1.12
C ALA A 634 17.74 8.77 0.73
N GLN A 635 18.84 9.53 0.91
CA GLN A 635 18.90 10.94 0.49
C GLN A 635 18.61 11.10 -1.00
N GLN A 636 19.24 10.27 -1.84
CA GLN A 636 19.06 10.35 -3.29
C GLN A 636 17.65 9.94 -3.73
N LEU A 637 17.03 8.94 -3.09
CA LEU A 637 15.67 8.54 -3.41
C LEU A 637 14.67 9.65 -3.11
N ILE A 638 14.69 10.24 -1.91
CA ILE A 638 13.76 11.32 -1.54
C ILE A 638 14.00 12.60 -2.35
N ASP A 639 15.26 12.93 -2.66
CA ASP A 639 15.58 14.12 -3.46
C ASP A 639 15.13 13.98 -4.90
N ARG A 640 15.41 12.83 -5.52
CA ARG A 640 15.01 12.56 -6.91
C ARG A 640 13.49 12.39 -7.01
N ALA A 641 12.86 11.72 -6.03
CA ALA A 641 11.39 11.61 -5.95
C ALA A 641 10.75 12.99 -5.86
N TRP A 642 11.26 13.89 -5.00
CA TRP A 642 10.79 15.27 -4.93
C TRP A 642 10.95 15.99 -6.27
N THR A 643 12.14 15.95 -6.88
CA THR A 643 12.38 16.69 -8.13
C THR A 643 11.57 16.15 -9.31
N LEU A 644 11.35 14.84 -9.39
CA LEU A 644 10.63 14.22 -10.51
C LEU A 644 9.12 14.15 -10.30
N GLY A 645 8.68 14.07 -9.05
CA GLY A 645 7.29 13.80 -8.69
C GLY A 645 6.51 15.02 -8.21
N ARG A 646 7.18 16.09 -7.73
CA ARG A 646 6.47 17.23 -7.14
C ARG A 646 5.67 18.01 -8.19
N ASP A 647 4.37 18.15 -7.95
CA ASP A 647 3.44 18.98 -8.72
C ASP A 647 2.76 20.03 -7.82
N ASP A 648 1.66 20.64 -8.29
CA ASP A 648 0.94 21.69 -7.57
C ASP A 648 0.08 21.20 -6.41
N ILE A 649 -0.18 19.91 -6.29
CA ILE A 649 -1.08 19.37 -5.25
C ILE A 649 -0.41 18.31 -4.37
N GLY A 650 0.70 17.72 -4.80
CA GLY A 650 1.41 16.71 -4.03
C GLY A 650 2.61 16.18 -4.80
N MET A 651 2.77 14.87 -4.76
CA MET A 651 3.78 14.15 -5.52
C MET A 651 3.12 13.01 -6.31
N SER A 652 3.38 12.97 -7.61
CA SER A 652 2.93 11.89 -8.49
C SER A 652 3.92 11.67 -9.62
N ARG A 653 4.00 10.44 -10.11
CA ARG A 653 4.67 10.11 -11.37
C ARG A 653 3.70 9.42 -12.31
N THR A 654 3.91 9.61 -13.60
CA THR A 654 3.09 8.94 -14.61
C THR A 654 3.36 7.45 -14.57
N GLU A 655 2.33 6.67 -14.28
CA GLU A 655 2.34 5.22 -14.29
C GLU A 655 1.38 4.66 -15.34
N HIS A 656 1.47 3.34 -15.51
CA HIS A 656 0.82 2.59 -16.58
C HIS A 656 0.32 1.28 -16.02
N ASN A 657 -0.94 0.94 -16.29
CA ASN A 657 -1.55 -0.26 -15.72
C ASN A 657 -2.40 -1.01 -16.75
N GLY A 658 -1.86 -2.11 -17.28
CA GLY A 658 -2.59 -3.00 -18.19
C GLY A 658 -3.71 -3.78 -17.51
N SER A 659 -3.69 -3.95 -16.18
CA SER A 659 -4.73 -4.67 -15.44
C SER A 659 -6.07 -3.93 -15.44
N LEU A 660 -6.10 -2.62 -15.75
CA LEU A 660 -7.35 -1.87 -15.96
C LEU A 660 -8.21 -2.43 -17.10
N ALA A 661 -7.71 -3.35 -17.93
CA ALA A 661 -8.52 -4.11 -18.87
C ALA A 661 -9.59 -4.99 -18.16
N ARG A 662 -9.32 -5.43 -16.92
CA ARG A 662 -10.25 -6.18 -16.07
C ARG A 662 -11.52 -5.38 -15.77
N PHE A 663 -11.44 -4.05 -15.76
CA PHE A 663 -12.60 -3.17 -15.60
C PHE A 663 -13.77 -3.55 -16.52
N PHE A 664 -13.48 -3.88 -17.78
CA PHE A 664 -14.50 -4.09 -18.82
C PHE A 664 -14.92 -5.55 -19.01
N SER A 665 -14.18 -6.49 -18.43
CA SER A 665 -14.30 -7.92 -18.79
C SER A 665 -14.16 -8.90 -17.64
N GLN A 666 -13.70 -8.46 -16.45
CA GLN A 666 -13.70 -9.32 -15.28
C GLN A 666 -15.12 -9.68 -14.90
N GLY A 667 -15.43 -10.97 -14.93
CA GLY A 667 -16.66 -11.50 -14.37
C GLY A 667 -16.66 -11.36 -12.85
N VAL A 668 -17.81 -10.99 -12.30
CA VAL A 668 -18.09 -11.00 -10.86
C VAL A 668 -19.06 -12.16 -10.63
N TYR A 669 -18.62 -13.18 -9.89
CA TYR A 669 -19.48 -14.33 -9.65
C TYR A 669 -20.72 -13.93 -8.86
N ILE A 670 -21.90 -14.23 -9.40
CA ILE A 670 -23.19 -14.13 -8.70
C ILE A 670 -23.92 -15.46 -8.92
N PRO A 671 -24.45 -16.10 -7.86
CA PRO A 671 -25.17 -17.37 -7.98
C PRO A 671 -26.33 -17.28 -8.97
N GLU A 672 -26.54 -18.35 -9.75
CA GLU A 672 -27.62 -18.41 -10.75
C GLU A 672 -29.02 -18.19 -10.16
N ASN A 673 -29.21 -18.55 -8.90
CA ASN A 673 -30.49 -18.40 -8.18
C ASN A 673 -30.65 -17.06 -7.46
N TYR A 674 -29.64 -16.19 -7.50
CA TYR A 674 -29.68 -14.87 -6.87
C TYR A 674 -29.98 -13.79 -7.91
N HIS A 675 -30.99 -12.96 -7.62
CA HIS A 675 -31.34 -11.79 -8.41
C HIS A 675 -31.61 -10.60 -7.49
N GLY A 676 -30.79 -9.56 -7.57
CA GLY A 676 -30.94 -8.34 -6.77
C GLY A 676 -30.49 -7.10 -7.54
N GLU A 677 -30.42 -5.97 -6.84
CA GLU A 677 -29.94 -4.71 -7.42
C GLU A 677 -28.98 -3.97 -6.49
N MET A 678 -27.96 -3.33 -7.06
CA MET A 678 -27.21 -2.28 -6.37
C MET A 678 -28.11 -1.05 -6.14
N PRO A 679 -27.78 -0.13 -5.21
CA PRO A 679 -28.64 1.03 -4.90
C PRO A 679 -28.99 1.92 -6.09
N ASN A 680 -28.12 1.94 -7.10
CA ASN A 680 -28.28 2.68 -8.34
C ASN A 680 -29.13 1.96 -9.40
N GLY A 681 -29.58 0.72 -9.14
CA GLY A 681 -30.40 -0.09 -10.03
C GLY A 681 -29.62 -1.04 -10.95
N ASP A 682 -28.29 -1.10 -10.84
CA ASP A 682 -27.50 -2.10 -11.58
C ASP A 682 -27.82 -3.51 -11.09
N LYS A 683 -27.93 -4.45 -12.03
CA LYS A 683 -28.39 -5.81 -11.75
C LYS A 683 -27.28 -6.64 -11.09
N LEU A 684 -27.64 -7.32 -10.01
CA LEU A 684 -26.85 -8.36 -9.38
C LEU A 684 -27.42 -9.71 -9.81
N GLU A 685 -26.92 -10.26 -10.91
CA GLU A 685 -27.32 -11.54 -11.48
C GLU A 685 -26.15 -12.24 -12.18
N HIS A 686 -26.31 -13.54 -12.48
CA HIS A 686 -25.29 -14.34 -13.15
C HIS A 686 -24.82 -13.70 -14.46
N GLY A 687 -23.50 -13.65 -14.66
CA GLY A 687 -22.87 -13.00 -15.82
C GLY A 687 -22.53 -11.51 -15.61
N ALA A 688 -22.72 -10.98 -14.40
CA ALA A 688 -22.24 -9.66 -14.02
C ALA A 688 -20.72 -9.50 -14.23
N THR A 689 -20.29 -8.28 -14.52
CA THR A 689 -18.89 -7.87 -14.60
C THR A 689 -18.58 -6.79 -13.56
N PHE A 690 -17.29 -6.49 -13.36
CA PHE A 690 -16.86 -5.40 -12.49
C PHE A 690 -17.59 -4.09 -12.81
N GLU A 691 -17.62 -3.71 -14.09
CA GLU A 691 -18.31 -2.52 -14.56
C GLU A 691 -19.83 -2.62 -14.41
N SER A 692 -20.45 -3.78 -14.71
CA SER A 692 -21.90 -3.85 -14.80
C SER A 692 -22.61 -3.57 -13.48
N ILE A 693 -21.93 -3.76 -12.36
CA ILE A 693 -22.43 -3.47 -11.00
C ILE A 693 -21.91 -2.14 -10.44
N ARG A 694 -21.15 -1.38 -11.25
CA ARG A 694 -20.52 -0.09 -10.90
C ARG A 694 -20.63 0.90 -12.06
N SER A 695 -21.79 0.96 -12.75
CA SER A 695 -21.90 1.78 -13.95
C SER A 695 -21.79 3.30 -13.69
N MET A 696 -21.65 3.70 -12.43
CA MET A 696 -21.46 5.06 -11.90
C MET A 696 -20.15 5.63 -12.41
N TYR A 697 -19.17 4.76 -12.63
CA TYR A 697 -17.90 5.13 -13.26
C TYR A 697 -18.08 5.71 -14.67
N ALA A 698 -19.07 5.22 -15.43
CA ALA A 698 -19.32 5.65 -16.80
C ALA A 698 -20.47 6.67 -16.89
N ASP A 699 -21.42 6.62 -15.96
CA ASP A 699 -22.61 7.46 -15.95
C ASP A 699 -22.88 8.02 -14.55
N ALA A 700 -22.36 9.23 -14.30
CA ALA A 700 -22.54 9.94 -13.04
C ALA A 700 -24.02 10.20 -12.70
N SER A 701 -24.93 10.20 -13.68
CA SER A 701 -26.36 10.42 -13.42
C SER A 701 -26.97 9.32 -12.54
N LYS A 702 -26.39 8.11 -12.57
CA LYS A 702 -26.85 6.97 -11.78
C LYS A 702 -26.39 7.00 -10.31
N CYS A 703 -25.35 7.76 -9.94
CA CYS A 703 -24.86 7.81 -8.55
C CYS A 703 -25.96 8.29 -7.60
N LYS A 704 -26.08 7.65 -6.44
CA LYS A 704 -27.07 8.01 -5.40
C LYS A 704 -26.51 8.97 -4.36
N GLY A 705 -25.21 8.89 -4.05
CA GLY A 705 -24.49 9.93 -3.30
C GLY A 705 -23.65 10.82 -4.20
N ALA A 706 -22.37 10.98 -3.89
CA ALA A 706 -21.47 11.83 -4.66
C ALA A 706 -21.43 11.45 -6.15
N LYS A 707 -21.33 12.46 -7.00
CA LYS A 707 -21.27 12.27 -8.45
C LYS A 707 -19.84 12.00 -8.87
N THR A 708 -19.62 10.94 -9.63
CA THR A 708 -18.36 10.70 -10.35
C THR A 708 -17.95 11.95 -11.13
N SER A 709 -16.70 12.35 -10.97
CA SER A 709 -16.12 13.52 -11.62
C SER A 709 -16.10 13.40 -13.15
N SER A 710 -16.01 14.55 -13.81
CA SER A 710 -15.89 14.60 -15.27
C SER A 710 -14.57 13.98 -15.74
N GLU A 711 -13.52 14.12 -14.94
CA GLU A 711 -12.18 13.59 -15.13
C GLU A 711 -12.20 12.07 -15.11
N ALA A 712 -12.87 11.47 -14.12
CA ALA A 712 -13.02 10.02 -14.01
C ALA A 712 -13.84 9.43 -15.16
N THR A 713 -15.00 10.00 -15.47
CA THR A 713 -15.83 9.52 -16.59
C THR A 713 -15.09 9.62 -17.94
N GLN A 714 -14.29 10.67 -18.16
CA GLN A 714 -13.43 10.81 -19.34
C GLN A 714 -12.32 9.76 -19.37
N LEU A 715 -11.69 9.46 -18.22
CA LEU A 715 -10.66 8.42 -18.13
C LEU A 715 -11.25 7.03 -18.43
N VAL A 716 -12.44 6.70 -17.90
CA VAL A 716 -13.14 5.44 -18.20
C VAL A 716 -13.46 5.35 -19.70
N ALA A 717 -13.91 6.44 -20.33
CA ALA A 717 -14.14 6.46 -21.77
C ALA A 717 -12.85 6.22 -22.59
N LYS A 718 -11.73 6.84 -22.19
CA LYS A 718 -10.40 6.66 -22.80
C LYS A 718 -9.91 5.22 -22.65
N LEU A 719 -10.05 4.63 -21.45
CA LEU A 719 -9.70 3.25 -21.17
C LEU A 719 -10.54 2.28 -22.00
N ARG A 720 -11.85 2.55 -22.17
CA ARG A 720 -12.73 1.72 -23.01
C ARG A 720 -12.32 1.75 -24.47
N GLU A 721 -11.98 2.92 -25.00
CA GLU A 721 -11.48 3.03 -26.38
C GLU A 721 -10.18 2.22 -26.56
N ALA A 722 -9.28 2.29 -25.59
CA ALA A 722 -8.04 1.53 -25.59
C ALA A 722 -8.30 0.01 -25.51
N TYR A 723 -9.17 -0.41 -24.58
CA TYR A 723 -9.60 -1.81 -24.42
C TYR A 723 -10.21 -2.37 -25.72
N ASN A 724 -11.12 -1.63 -26.35
CA ASN A 724 -11.73 -2.06 -27.62
C ASN A 724 -10.70 -2.25 -28.73
N LYS A 725 -9.64 -1.44 -28.78
CA LYS A 725 -8.53 -1.62 -29.73
C LYS A 725 -7.73 -2.88 -29.44
N ASP A 726 -7.44 -3.16 -28.17
CA ASP A 726 -6.74 -4.38 -27.77
C ASP A 726 -7.57 -5.63 -28.10
N VAL A 727 -8.88 -5.62 -27.82
CA VAL A 727 -9.80 -6.72 -28.17
C VAL A 727 -9.89 -6.93 -29.68
N ALA A 728 -9.96 -5.84 -30.47
CA ALA A 728 -9.92 -5.93 -31.93
C ALA A 728 -8.60 -6.56 -32.46
N ASN A 729 -7.52 -6.48 -31.67
CA ASN A 729 -6.23 -7.12 -31.94
C ASN A 729 -6.08 -8.51 -31.30
N GLY A 730 -7.17 -9.08 -30.75
CA GLY A 730 -7.20 -10.43 -30.21
C GLY A 730 -6.84 -10.56 -28.72
N ALA A 731 -6.69 -9.44 -27.99
CA ALA A 731 -6.60 -9.49 -26.53
C ALA A 731 -7.93 -9.95 -25.92
N LYS A 732 -7.87 -10.73 -24.85
CA LYS A 732 -9.03 -11.20 -24.11
C LYS A 732 -8.65 -11.45 -22.66
N TRP A 733 -9.63 -11.32 -21.77
CA TRP A 733 -9.50 -11.72 -20.37
C TRP A 733 -10.68 -12.63 -20.04
N SER A 734 -10.41 -13.86 -19.58
CA SER A 734 -11.45 -14.85 -19.28
C SER A 734 -11.90 -14.85 -17.82
N GLY A 735 -11.21 -14.15 -16.92
CA GLY A 735 -11.55 -14.10 -15.49
C GLY A 735 -11.06 -15.29 -14.66
N ASP A 736 -10.67 -16.39 -15.29
CA ASP A 736 -10.28 -17.64 -14.59
C ASP A 736 -8.81 -17.68 -14.08
N TYR A 737 -8.02 -16.63 -14.34
CA TYR A 737 -6.59 -16.61 -14.01
C TYR A 737 -6.28 -15.57 -12.94
N SER A 738 -5.41 -15.93 -11.99
CA SER A 738 -4.71 -14.93 -11.17
C SER A 738 -3.83 -14.06 -12.05
N ALA A 739 -3.84 -12.75 -11.84
CA ALA A 739 -2.94 -11.78 -12.49
C ALA A 739 -1.46 -12.06 -12.19
N SER A 740 -1.16 -12.87 -11.18
CA SER A 740 0.21 -13.30 -10.86
C SER A 740 0.63 -14.63 -11.52
N SER A 741 -0.33 -15.40 -12.05
CA SER A 741 -0.06 -16.64 -12.81
C SER A 741 0.64 -16.36 -14.14
N GLU A 742 1.37 -17.36 -14.69
CA GLU A 742 2.02 -17.23 -15.99
C GLU A 742 1.00 -16.93 -17.11
N GLU A 743 -0.14 -17.61 -17.10
CA GLU A 743 -1.23 -17.42 -18.05
C GLU A 743 -1.89 -16.04 -17.91
N GLY A 744 -2.19 -15.61 -16.68
CA GLY A 744 -2.77 -14.30 -16.40
C GLY A 744 -1.85 -13.16 -16.83
N LYS A 745 -0.55 -13.25 -16.49
CA LYS A 745 0.48 -12.30 -16.96
C LYS A 745 0.53 -12.24 -18.49
N ALA A 746 0.47 -13.39 -19.17
CA ALA A 746 0.50 -13.47 -20.62
C ALA A 746 -0.73 -12.87 -21.30
N GLU A 747 -1.93 -13.02 -20.72
CA GLU A 747 -3.14 -12.36 -21.23
C GLU A 747 -3.13 -10.85 -20.97
N LEU A 748 -2.75 -10.40 -19.76
CA LEU A 748 -2.63 -8.97 -19.44
C LEU A 748 -1.62 -8.25 -20.34
N ALA A 749 -0.51 -8.90 -20.71
CA ALA A 749 0.50 -8.34 -21.62
C ALA A 749 -0.02 -8.05 -23.04
N LYS A 750 -1.19 -8.58 -23.43
CA LYS A 750 -1.82 -8.29 -24.72
C LYS A 750 -2.59 -6.97 -24.73
N PHE A 751 -2.94 -6.42 -23.56
CA PHE A 751 -3.65 -5.14 -23.43
C PHE A 751 -2.71 -3.93 -23.51
N LYS A 752 -2.04 -3.79 -24.66
CA LYS A 752 -0.98 -2.79 -24.88
C LYS A 752 -1.51 -1.37 -24.98
N ASN A 753 -2.71 -1.17 -25.53
CA ASN A 753 -3.31 0.16 -25.62
C ASN A 753 -3.80 0.62 -24.26
N VAL A 754 -4.40 -0.28 -23.46
CA VAL A 754 -4.79 0.03 -22.07
C VAL A 754 -3.54 0.37 -21.24
N ALA A 755 -2.50 -0.46 -21.33
CA ALA A 755 -1.23 -0.19 -20.64
C ALA A 755 -0.55 1.11 -21.09
N ALA A 756 -0.85 1.64 -22.28
CA ALA A 756 -0.30 2.90 -22.76
C ALA A 756 -1.07 4.15 -22.28
N VAL A 757 -2.15 3.98 -21.51
CA VAL A 757 -2.85 5.12 -20.91
C VAL A 757 -2.03 5.67 -19.75
N ASP A 758 -1.67 6.95 -19.83
CA ASP A 758 -1.04 7.69 -18.74
C ASP A 758 -1.99 7.81 -17.54
N LEU A 759 -1.51 7.45 -16.36
CA LEU A 759 -2.16 7.61 -15.07
C LEU A 759 -1.23 8.43 -14.16
N SER A 760 -1.77 9.35 -13.37
CA SER A 760 -0.99 10.10 -12.39
C SER A 760 -1.78 10.12 -11.09
N TYR A 761 -1.38 9.25 -10.16
CA TYR A 761 -2.12 9.04 -8.92
C TYR A 761 -1.50 9.80 -7.74
N HIS A 762 -2.38 10.38 -6.96
CA HIS A 762 -2.13 11.06 -5.70
C HIS A 762 -2.77 10.26 -4.57
N ARG A 763 -2.19 9.10 -4.28
CA ARG A 763 -2.60 8.25 -3.16
C ARG A 763 -2.26 8.95 -1.85
N PHE A 764 -3.18 8.99 -0.90
CA PHE A 764 -2.95 9.66 0.39
C PHE A 764 -1.82 8.98 1.16
N TRP A 765 -1.74 7.65 1.11
CA TRP A 765 -0.66 6.91 1.75
C TRP A 765 0.71 7.12 1.09
N HIS A 766 0.79 7.32 -0.25
CA HIS A 766 2.04 7.71 -0.92
C HIS A 766 2.57 9.03 -0.32
N ALA A 767 1.69 10.03 -0.24
CA ALA A 767 2.04 11.31 0.38
C ALA A 767 2.40 11.14 1.87
N GLY A 768 1.75 10.20 2.55
CA GLY A 768 2.09 9.77 3.91
C GLY A 768 3.54 9.33 4.05
N ASP A 769 3.96 8.33 3.27
CA ASP A 769 5.34 7.83 3.24
C ASP A 769 6.35 8.91 2.81
N ASP A 770 6.03 9.71 1.79
CA ASP A 770 6.85 10.83 1.33
C ASP A 770 7.11 11.82 2.47
N MET A 771 6.05 12.23 3.18
CA MET A 771 6.14 13.09 4.34
C MET A 771 6.96 12.44 5.46
N MET A 772 6.72 11.17 5.78
CA MET A 772 7.48 10.50 6.84
C MET A 772 8.97 10.40 6.51
N ALA A 773 9.36 10.05 5.28
CA ALA A 773 10.76 10.01 4.89
C ALA A 773 11.45 11.40 4.99
N LEU A 774 10.77 12.45 4.55
CA LEU A 774 11.25 13.85 4.69
C LEU A 774 11.37 14.26 6.16
N GLY A 775 10.35 13.98 6.98
CA GLY A 775 10.30 14.32 8.39
C GLY A 775 11.34 13.57 9.23
N VAL A 776 11.55 12.28 8.96
CA VAL A 776 12.58 11.46 9.60
C VAL A 776 13.98 11.97 9.22
N MET A 777 14.22 12.28 7.95
CA MET A 777 15.49 12.91 7.53
C MET A 777 15.72 14.25 8.24
N ALA A 778 14.69 15.10 8.34
CA ALA A 778 14.77 16.37 9.06
C ALA A 778 15.04 16.19 10.56
N THR A 779 14.48 15.14 11.17
CA THR A 779 14.60 14.88 12.61
C THR A 779 15.95 14.27 12.97
N LEU A 780 16.43 13.30 12.20
CA LEU A 780 17.66 12.55 12.51
C LEU A 780 18.91 13.16 11.88
N TYR A 781 18.77 13.90 10.77
CA TYR A 781 19.85 14.51 10.01
C TYR A 781 19.56 16.00 9.67
N PRO A 782 19.28 16.87 10.67
CA PRO A 782 18.81 18.25 10.44
C PRO A 782 19.79 19.14 9.65
N ASN A 783 21.08 18.80 9.68
CA ASN A 783 22.13 19.51 8.96
C ASN A 783 22.29 19.05 7.51
N LEU A 784 21.82 17.85 7.17
CA LEU A 784 21.84 17.35 5.80
C LEU A 784 20.82 18.15 4.97
N LYS A 785 21.27 18.64 3.82
CA LYS A 785 20.43 19.43 2.91
C LYS A 785 19.99 18.60 1.72
N PRO A 786 18.81 18.89 1.16
CA PRO A 786 18.42 18.36 -0.12
C PRO A 786 19.49 18.61 -1.18
N THR A 787 19.83 17.58 -1.94
CA THR A 787 20.73 17.72 -3.09
C THR A 787 19.94 18.34 -4.24
N GLY A 788 20.38 19.52 -4.68
CA GLY A 788 19.85 20.19 -5.85
C GLY A 788 20.34 19.53 -7.13
N THR A 789 20.03 18.25 -7.34
CA THR A 789 20.15 17.67 -8.67
C THR A 789 18.85 17.93 -9.39
N THR A 790 18.66 19.16 -9.88
CA THR A 790 17.78 19.33 -11.04
C THR A 790 18.38 18.41 -12.11
N PRO A 791 17.66 17.37 -12.59
CA PRO A 791 18.08 16.61 -13.75
C PRO A 791 18.51 17.60 -14.80
N THR A 792 19.76 17.55 -15.22
CA THR A 792 20.15 18.27 -16.42
C THR A 792 19.36 17.61 -17.54
N PRO A 793 18.34 18.28 -18.12
CA PRO A 793 17.43 17.61 -19.02
C PRO A 793 18.24 17.12 -20.21
N LYS A 794 18.19 15.82 -20.51
CA LYS A 794 18.82 15.25 -21.71
C LYS A 794 18.28 15.93 -22.98
N TYR A 795 17.04 16.41 -22.93
CA TYR A 795 16.34 17.08 -24.02
C TYR A 795 15.70 18.38 -23.54
N PRO A 796 15.45 19.36 -24.43
CA PRO A 796 14.68 20.54 -24.07
C PRO A 796 13.25 20.14 -23.71
N VAL A 797 12.80 20.49 -22.50
CA VAL A 797 11.42 20.26 -22.05
C VAL A 797 10.63 21.53 -22.35
N ALA A 798 9.71 21.46 -23.32
CA ALA A 798 8.97 22.62 -23.80
C ALA A 798 7.56 22.72 -23.18
N LYS A 799 7.25 23.88 -22.60
CA LYS A 799 5.90 24.27 -22.17
C LYS A 799 5.28 25.17 -23.22
N ALA A 800 3.99 24.96 -23.50
CA ALA A 800 3.25 25.74 -24.48
C ALA A 800 2.13 26.56 -23.83
N THR A 801 1.97 27.79 -24.28
CA THR A 801 0.78 28.62 -24.03
C THR A 801 0.16 28.99 -25.37
N THR A 802 -1.15 28.77 -25.52
CA THR A 802 -1.90 29.07 -26.74
C THR A 802 -2.90 30.19 -26.49
N SER A 803 -3.07 31.07 -27.48
CA SER A 803 -4.08 32.13 -27.49
C SER A 803 -4.66 32.28 -28.89
N LYS A 804 -5.62 33.18 -29.07
CA LYS A 804 -6.28 33.36 -30.37
C LYS A 804 -5.26 33.64 -31.48
N ASN A 805 -5.17 32.73 -32.45
CA ASN A 805 -4.23 32.74 -33.57
C ASN A 805 -2.73 32.79 -33.16
N ALA A 806 -2.36 32.32 -31.96
CA ALA A 806 -0.97 32.40 -31.51
C ALA A 806 -0.57 31.30 -30.52
N PHE A 807 0.74 31.05 -30.42
CA PHE A 807 1.33 30.26 -29.35
C PHE A 807 2.68 30.81 -28.89
N LYS A 808 3.05 30.46 -27.66
CA LYS A 808 4.38 30.65 -27.08
C LYS A 808 4.89 29.31 -26.57
N LEU A 809 6.17 29.04 -26.83
CA LEU A 809 6.93 27.94 -26.27
C LEU A 809 8.01 28.51 -25.36
N ASP A 810 8.16 27.95 -24.17
CA ASP A 810 9.30 28.17 -23.29
C ASP A 810 9.93 26.79 -23.01
N TRP A 811 11.26 26.67 -22.96
CA TRP A 811 11.91 25.38 -22.72
C TRP A 811 13.13 25.43 -21.81
N THR A 812 13.45 24.28 -21.23
CA THR A 812 14.63 24.12 -20.38
C THR A 812 15.93 24.11 -21.19
N ALA A 813 17.01 24.60 -20.59
CA ALA A 813 18.35 24.46 -21.14
C ALA A 813 18.82 23.00 -21.08
N VAL A 814 19.66 22.60 -22.04
CA VAL A 814 20.33 21.30 -22.11
C VAL A 814 21.83 21.53 -22.02
N ASP A 815 22.53 20.75 -21.21
CA ASP A 815 23.97 20.89 -21.05
C ASP A 815 24.73 20.55 -22.34
N GLY A 816 25.76 21.34 -22.64
CA GLY A 816 26.50 21.28 -23.90
C GLY A 816 25.71 21.75 -25.14
N ALA A 817 24.47 22.24 -24.99
CA ALA A 817 23.70 22.73 -26.13
C ALA A 817 24.13 24.14 -26.56
N ASP A 818 24.50 24.30 -27.83
CA ASP A 818 24.94 25.58 -28.38
C ASP A 818 23.84 26.31 -29.19
N LYS A 819 22.79 25.59 -29.60
CA LYS A 819 21.58 26.12 -30.24
C LYS A 819 20.34 25.26 -29.97
N TYR A 820 19.17 25.86 -30.15
CA TYR A 820 17.86 25.20 -30.12
C TYR A 820 17.11 25.42 -31.43
N CYS A 821 16.21 24.49 -31.76
CA CYS A 821 15.27 24.65 -32.87
C CYS A 821 13.85 24.29 -32.44
N VAL A 822 12.87 24.97 -33.02
CA VAL A 822 11.45 24.59 -32.96
C VAL A 822 11.12 23.93 -34.29
N ALA A 823 10.57 22.72 -34.27
CA ALA A 823 10.10 22.02 -35.46
C ALA A 823 8.63 21.65 -35.32
N TYR A 824 7.92 21.58 -36.44
CA TYR A 824 6.52 21.16 -36.51
C TYR A 824 6.36 19.99 -37.47
N TYR A 825 5.37 19.13 -37.20
CA TYR A 825 5.10 17.97 -38.01
C TYR A 825 4.05 18.28 -39.08
N THR A 826 4.39 18.04 -40.34
CA THR A 826 3.48 18.25 -41.47
C THR A 826 3.81 17.30 -42.62
N ALA A 827 2.77 16.77 -43.30
CA ALA A 827 2.93 15.87 -44.45
C ALA A 827 3.91 14.70 -44.20
N GLY A 828 3.83 14.08 -43.02
CA GLY A 828 4.66 12.92 -42.65
C GLY A 828 6.11 13.26 -42.29
N LYS A 829 6.49 14.54 -42.18
CA LYS A 829 7.87 14.97 -41.93
C LYS A 829 7.94 16.11 -40.91
N TRP A 830 9.05 16.16 -40.18
CA TRP A 830 9.41 17.29 -39.33
C TRP A 830 10.01 18.42 -40.16
N LYS A 831 9.54 19.65 -39.95
CA LYS A 831 10.08 20.86 -40.57
C LYS A 831 10.50 21.86 -39.51
N ILE A 832 11.67 22.47 -39.68
CA ILE A 832 12.15 23.52 -38.77
C ILE A 832 11.32 24.79 -38.99
N LEU A 833 10.83 25.34 -37.90
CA LEU A 833 10.06 26.58 -37.81
C LEU A 833 10.97 27.76 -37.47
N ALA A 834 11.87 27.56 -36.50
CA ALA A 834 12.81 28.56 -36.01
C ALA A 834 14.03 27.89 -35.40
N GLN A 835 15.14 28.62 -35.33
CA GLN A 835 16.36 28.20 -34.65
C GLN A 835 17.04 29.41 -34.00
N GLY A 836 17.70 29.21 -32.86
CA GLY A 836 18.36 30.29 -32.14
C GLY A 836 19.03 29.80 -30.87
N ASN A 837 19.77 30.70 -30.22
CA ASN A 837 20.30 30.46 -28.87
C ASN A 837 19.42 31.19 -27.84
N VAL A 838 18.15 30.80 -27.81
CA VAL A 838 17.13 31.33 -26.89
C VAL A 838 16.38 30.14 -26.30
N LEU A 839 15.68 30.36 -25.19
CA LEU A 839 14.86 29.35 -24.50
C LEU A 839 13.36 29.61 -24.65
N THR A 840 12.98 30.42 -25.65
CA THR A 840 11.59 30.81 -25.88
C THR A 840 11.33 31.09 -27.36
N TYR A 841 10.10 30.86 -27.81
CA TYR A 841 9.64 31.16 -29.15
C TYR A 841 8.15 31.46 -29.17
N SER A 842 7.77 32.61 -29.74
CA SER A 842 6.37 32.99 -29.93
C SER A 842 6.05 33.13 -31.40
N ARG A 843 4.82 32.74 -31.79
CA ARG A 843 4.31 32.92 -33.14
C ARG A 843 2.86 33.34 -33.13
N THR A 844 2.54 34.37 -33.92
CA THR A 844 1.19 34.86 -34.18
C THR A 844 0.77 34.55 -35.63
N GLY A 845 -0.52 34.70 -35.94
CA GLY A 845 -1.07 34.40 -37.26
C GLY A 845 -1.12 32.90 -37.57
N VAL A 846 -1.20 32.06 -36.54
CA VAL A 846 -1.34 30.60 -36.69
C VAL A 846 -2.82 30.28 -36.86
N PRO A 847 -3.24 29.57 -37.93
CA PRO A 847 -4.64 29.20 -38.10
C PRO A 847 -5.16 28.36 -36.92
N ALA A 848 -6.47 28.41 -36.70
CA ALA A 848 -7.13 27.52 -35.76
C ALA A 848 -6.89 26.06 -36.16
N GLY A 849 -6.55 25.21 -35.19
CA GLY A 849 -6.23 23.82 -35.47
C GLY A 849 -5.30 23.18 -34.45
N THR A 850 -5.04 21.89 -34.65
CA THR A 850 -4.14 21.09 -33.81
C THR A 850 -2.83 20.84 -34.55
N TYR A 851 -1.71 21.12 -33.89
CA TYR A 851 -0.36 21.01 -34.45
C TYR A 851 0.54 20.19 -33.53
N LYS A 852 1.41 19.34 -34.09
CA LYS A 852 2.50 18.72 -33.33
C LYS A 852 3.78 19.52 -33.51
N VAL A 853 4.40 19.92 -32.41
CA VAL A 853 5.68 20.64 -32.39
C VAL A 853 6.68 19.96 -31.46
N VAL A 854 7.97 20.20 -31.66
CA VAL A 854 9.05 19.70 -30.82
C VAL A 854 10.15 20.74 -30.72
N VAL A 855 10.84 20.78 -29.58
CA VAL A 855 12.07 21.58 -29.41
C VAL A 855 13.27 20.64 -29.46
N GLY A 856 14.22 20.90 -30.35
CA GLY A 856 15.48 20.17 -30.46
C GLY A 856 16.66 20.99 -29.93
N ALA A 857 17.65 20.31 -29.35
CA ALA A 857 18.94 20.90 -28.98
C ALA A 857 20.02 20.49 -29.98
N ARG A 858 21.00 21.38 -30.19
CA ARG A 858 22.24 21.11 -30.90
C ARG A 858 23.37 20.97 -29.89
N ILE A 859 24.03 19.83 -29.87
CA ILE A 859 25.10 19.51 -28.91
C ILE A 859 26.33 19.13 -29.71
N ASN A 860 27.48 19.72 -29.39
CA ASN A 860 28.75 19.49 -30.12
C ASN A 860 28.61 19.66 -31.65
N GLY A 861 27.81 20.64 -32.09
CA GLY A 861 27.58 20.94 -33.51
C GLY A 861 26.53 20.07 -34.21
N ASN A 862 25.98 19.03 -33.57
CA ASN A 862 25.00 18.12 -34.16
C ASN A 862 23.61 18.27 -33.53
N TRP A 863 22.56 18.25 -34.35
CA TRP A 863 21.17 18.28 -33.86
C TRP A 863 20.78 16.92 -33.30
N ASP A 864 20.31 16.90 -32.05
CA ASP A 864 19.81 15.68 -31.44
C ASP A 864 18.40 15.34 -31.95
N THR A 865 18.34 14.35 -32.83
CA THR A 865 17.10 13.83 -33.42
C THR A 865 16.57 12.59 -32.72
N SER A 866 17.23 12.10 -31.66
CA SER A 866 16.81 10.92 -30.93
C SER A 866 15.42 11.11 -30.30
N ASN A 867 14.57 10.10 -30.34
CA ASN A 867 13.23 10.13 -29.73
C ASN A 867 12.33 11.32 -30.15
N ILE A 868 12.57 11.94 -31.32
CA ILE A 868 11.89 13.19 -31.72
C ILE A 868 10.35 13.11 -31.68
N ASN A 869 9.78 11.94 -31.99
CA ASN A 869 8.33 11.74 -31.95
C ASN A 869 7.79 11.64 -30.52
N LYS A 870 8.57 11.09 -29.57
CA LYS A 870 8.20 10.99 -28.15
C LYS A 870 8.34 12.33 -27.41
N ARG A 871 9.19 13.23 -27.91
CA ARG A 871 9.42 14.59 -27.37
C ARG A 871 8.41 15.63 -27.87
N ALA A 872 7.51 15.25 -28.78
CA ALA A 872 6.60 16.17 -29.42
C ALA A 872 5.45 16.56 -28.48
N ILE A 873 5.11 17.84 -28.45
CA ILE A 873 3.93 18.37 -27.77
C ILE A 873 2.85 18.73 -28.79
N THR A 874 1.59 18.57 -28.40
CA THR A 874 0.43 18.92 -29.22
C THR A 874 -0.07 20.31 -28.82
N LEU A 875 -0.15 21.23 -29.77
CA LEU A 875 -0.71 22.57 -29.61
C LEU A 875 -2.12 22.61 -30.21
N THR A 876 -3.09 23.12 -29.47
CA THR A 876 -4.44 23.42 -29.99
C THR A 876 -4.62 24.93 -30.03
N ILE A 877 -4.70 25.50 -31.23
CA ILE A 877 -4.91 26.93 -31.42
C ILE A 877 -6.43 27.19 -31.51
N PRO A 878 -7.02 27.94 -30.57
CA PRO A 878 -8.43 28.30 -30.61
C PRO A 878 -8.73 29.28 -31.75
N GLY A 879 -9.90 29.13 -32.36
CA GLY A 879 -10.39 29.99 -33.46
C GLY A 879 -10.85 31.38 -33.05
#